data_AF-A0A817JRC2-F1
#
_entry.id   AF-A0A817JRC2-F1
#
_cell.length_a   1.000
_cell.length_b   1.000
_cell.length_c   1.000
_cell.angle_alpha   90.00
_cell.angle_beta   90.00
_cell.angle_gamma   90.00
#
_symmetry.space_group_name_H-M   'P 1'
#
loop_
_entity.id
_entity.type
_entity.pdbx_description
1 polymer ?
#
loop_
_entity_poly.entity_id
_entity_poly.type
_entity_poly.pdbx_seq_one_letter_code
_entity_poly.pdbx_strand_id
1 'polypeptide(L)'
;MTYDSWKSIIDSVKPFFHGCRNAYHIGNSSENSSLYICKNSSKSISPHRIIDNISDCYLNDDETAFELSCSMKDTQRFMCPNEIQCRSPLFRELECPSLMYRSFDEILFHEICDGIVDTLPVKIDEQNHTDDTDCQNWQCNNIYTRCNGIRSCPNGDDEENCVESICPSRFIPCVSPYNFTLTCLSVHQITDGFIDCLRASNELQYCRKVNFYNGIYEFHCLNSTKCVKSSELCDSIEDCPLGDDEEFCNNRLQLCDRWTMQNLNDVQDVLCHIVNMERIPFSLKNLQFYPRVNITMISSQPTWSIKQYNHNKNWNKTISKYFTWSTRCNRGIPVYLWSKSKNNSYRCFCPQNYYGDRCQYQNQRVSFILTVATVDMDGIYAIVIILIDDADDRQEINSYNQAIYVPAINCRKPISSYLLYSTRPKNNSKNYSIRVDAFDKDSLTYLASWHLNIPFLFLPVNRLATMLTLPSYQPSSLNNCTFSCYNGVCMEYINKEQFFCKCYSGWSGIQCHLRAYCSDCSSDSICVGSIANRSICVCPSGKFGSRCLLKYSCPINYCKNNGRYVVLDQRMIETSFFCLCSEQFYGPKCELPEGQLTISVHNMTIPPYLFVIIYSAAVSEPPRSSSVKLQKLTMFQRQITLYNENWFQIVFVKIDTNYYLAVLQEFEVLNISTSIGPDRQCLSINELLDSSQFAMPKIQRVKFYHISCQTHHDLQCFFDEAYMCFCTQEHHANCFKFSYANNFLCQYNIHCYNGGTCLQDSSICNSNTICICMDCFFGDRCQFYAKGIGLTLDDMLRYAILPNINFNDQSYLIKVSAILTMIMFIVGLLNSILCFITFYSQESRQVGCGIYIYASSITSALTIAMLTIKFWFVVISQINLSINRSILHIGYILLEPVLKLFLYMNNWLNACVAIERAVTVFKGINFDRTMSKSVARWMILLIPSLIIGTIIYESSRRDLFDNHEEQRVWCVTRHSESVKNFNIAILLFHFFTPFSANLLSAVFIIFAVAHQQAGIRTQHNYTRHLREQFYQHKHLIISQIVVVILSLPRFITSLFTGCVKESHNSWLYIFGYLISFVPSAIVFIVFVLPSELYRRQFKRSIKSLQQRSSRL
;
A
#
# COMPACT_ATOMS: atom_id res chain seq x y z
N MET A 1 3.23 -62.74 -5.28
CA MET A 1 4.65 -62.55 -5.63
C MET A 1 4.94 -61.06 -5.56
N THR A 2 5.76 -60.68 -4.58
CA THR A 2 5.93 -59.32 -4.06
C THR A 2 6.88 -58.48 -4.92
N TYR A 3 6.72 -57.16 -4.76
CA TYR A 3 7.41 -56.06 -5.46
C TYR A 3 8.95 -56.16 -5.37
N ASP A 4 9.47 -56.83 -4.34
CA ASP A 4 10.91 -57.05 -4.14
C ASP A 4 11.52 -58.00 -5.18
N SER A 5 10.75 -58.98 -5.69
CA SER A 5 11.23 -59.86 -6.76
C SER A 5 11.40 -59.12 -8.09
N TRP A 6 10.55 -58.13 -8.37
CA TRP A 6 10.62 -57.34 -9.60
C TRP A 6 11.70 -56.26 -9.55
N LYS A 7 11.92 -55.66 -8.37
CA LYS A 7 13.00 -54.70 -8.14
C LYS A 7 14.37 -55.38 -8.24
N SER A 8 14.51 -56.56 -7.63
CA SER A 8 15.69 -57.43 -7.78
C SER A 8 15.95 -57.84 -9.23
N ILE A 9 14.91 -58.22 -10.00
CA ILE A 9 15.05 -58.55 -11.44
C ILE A 9 15.39 -57.31 -12.28
N ILE A 10 14.77 -56.15 -12.05
CA ILE A 10 15.06 -54.92 -12.80
C ILE A 10 16.46 -54.40 -12.50
N ASP A 11 16.90 -54.43 -11.25
CA ASP A 11 18.24 -53.99 -10.87
C ASP A 11 19.31 -55.00 -11.31
N SER A 12 18.96 -56.29 -11.48
CA SER A 12 19.82 -57.30 -12.13
C SER A 12 19.87 -57.18 -13.67
N VAL A 13 18.82 -56.66 -14.31
CA VAL A 13 18.68 -56.58 -15.78
C VAL A 13 19.16 -55.24 -16.36
N LYS A 14 19.10 -54.15 -15.59
CA LYS A 14 19.64 -52.82 -15.95
C LYS A 14 21.10 -52.83 -16.44
N PRO A 15 22.05 -53.51 -15.78
CA PRO A 15 23.44 -53.54 -16.26
C PRO A 15 23.61 -54.30 -17.58
N PHE A 16 22.76 -55.29 -17.87
CA PHE A 16 22.81 -56.07 -19.12
C PHE A 16 22.32 -55.28 -20.37
N PHE A 17 21.43 -54.29 -20.19
CA PHE A 17 20.91 -53.49 -21.31
C PHE A 17 21.67 -52.17 -21.55
N HIS A 18 22.59 -51.77 -20.67
CA HIS A 18 23.49 -50.64 -20.91
C HIS A 18 24.58 -50.94 -21.95
N GLY A 19 24.84 -52.22 -22.25
CA GLY A 19 25.86 -52.65 -23.21
C GLY A 19 25.42 -52.77 -24.67
N CYS A 20 24.13 -52.61 -24.98
CA CYS A 20 23.62 -52.88 -26.33
C CYS A 20 23.22 -51.60 -27.07
N ARG A 21 24.21 -50.92 -27.68
CA ARG A 21 23.97 -50.28 -28.98
C ARG A 21 25.27 -50.21 -29.81
N ASN A 22 25.28 -51.07 -30.81
CA ASN A 22 26.23 -51.27 -31.91
C ASN A 22 27.18 -50.10 -32.22
N ALA A 23 28.45 -50.47 -32.39
CA ALA A 23 29.48 -49.68 -33.05
C ALA A 23 29.05 -49.30 -34.49
N TYR A 24 29.16 -48.02 -34.81
CA TYR A 24 29.30 -47.54 -36.19
C TYR A 24 30.48 -46.57 -36.25
N HIS A 25 31.24 -46.71 -37.34
CA HIS A 25 32.49 -46.01 -37.59
C HIS A 25 32.37 -44.47 -37.61
N ILE A 26 33.46 -43.87 -37.16
CA ILE A 26 33.79 -42.44 -37.08
C ILE A 26 33.59 -41.73 -38.43
N GLY A 27 32.80 -40.65 -38.40
CA GLY A 27 32.91 -39.53 -39.33
C GLY A 27 33.28 -38.29 -38.53
N ASN A 28 34.49 -37.76 -38.74
CA ASN A 28 34.96 -36.51 -38.15
C ASN A 28 34.01 -35.35 -38.47
N SER A 29 33.51 -34.65 -37.45
CA SER A 29 33.03 -33.28 -37.62
C SER A 29 33.19 -32.47 -36.33
N SER A 30 34.13 -31.52 -36.42
CA SER A 30 34.23 -30.22 -35.73
C SER A 30 34.25 -30.20 -34.20
N GLU A 31 35.43 -29.87 -33.70
CA GLU A 31 35.73 -29.17 -32.44
C GLU A 31 34.80 -27.95 -32.26
N ASN A 32 33.71 -28.13 -31.52
CA ASN A 32 33.04 -27.12 -30.68
C ASN A 32 31.70 -27.70 -30.21
N SER A 33 31.74 -28.52 -29.16
CA SER A 33 30.53 -28.97 -28.48
C SER A 33 30.56 -28.51 -27.03
N SER A 34 29.56 -27.74 -26.63
CA SER A 34 29.16 -27.44 -25.26
C SER A 34 28.71 -28.69 -24.47
N LEU A 35 29.21 -29.87 -24.84
CA LEU A 35 28.82 -31.19 -24.37
C LEU A 35 30.10 -31.99 -24.04
N TYR A 36 30.06 -32.74 -22.94
CA TYR A 36 31.14 -33.63 -22.53
C TYR A 36 31.01 -34.96 -23.26
N ILE A 37 32.05 -35.40 -23.95
CA ILE A 37 32.07 -36.67 -24.68
C ILE A 37 32.68 -37.72 -23.77
N CYS A 38 31.89 -38.75 -23.44
CA CYS A 38 32.37 -39.89 -22.65
C CYS A 38 33.56 -40.56 -23.36
N LYS A 39 34.63 -40.85 -22.62
CA LYS A 39 35.83 -41.51 -23.17
C LYS A 39 35.45 -42.80 -23.89
N ASN A 40 35.96 -42.95 -25.12
CA ASN A 40 35.78 -44.14 -25.96
C ASN A 40 34.31 -44.48 -26.31
N SER A 41 33.40 -43.49 -26.26
CA SER A 41 31.98 -43.65 -26.58
C SER A 41 31.48 -42.52 -27.49
N SER A 42 30.44 -42.80 -28.28
CA SER A 42 29.69 -41.76 -29.02
C SER A 42 28.68 -41.03 -28.13
N LYS A 43 28.62 -41.33 -26.82
CA LYS A 43 27.70 -40.71 -25.87
C LYS A 43 28.26 -39.35 -25.43
N SER A 44 27.53 -38.29 -25.76
CA SER A 44 27.78 -36.94 -25.25
C SER A 44 26.75 -36.58 -24.18
N ILE A 45 27.21 -36.11 -23.03
CA ILE A 45 26.39 -35.68 -21.92
C ILE A 45 26.51 -34.17 -21.71
N SER A 46 25.53 -33.58 -21.03
CA SER A 46 25.62 -32.19 -20.60
C SER A 46 26.81 -32.02 -19.64
N PRO A 47 27.62 -30.97 -19.72
CA PRO A 47 28.68 -30.70 -18.75
C PRO A 47 28.13 -30.55 -17.33
N HIS A 48 26.87 -30.13 -17.17
CA HIS A 48 26.20 -30.06 -15.87
C HIS A 48 25.98 -31.45 -15.21
N ARG A 49 26.17 -32.56 -15.91
CA ARG A 49 26.06 -33.93 -15.34
C ARG A 49 27.39 -34.48 -14.83
N ILE A 50 28.50 -33.75 -15.03
CA ILE A 50 29.80 -34.11 -14.47
C ILE A 50 29.74 -33.92 -12.94
N ILE A 51 30.02 -34.99 -12.19
CA ILE A 51 29.96 -35.04 -10.72
C ILE A 51 28.53 -34.79 -10.22
N ASP A 52 27.58 -35.59 -10.70
CA ASP A 52 26.19 -35.62 -10.20
C ASP A 52 25.85 -36.91 -9.42
N ASN A 53 26.85 -37.74 -9.14
CA ASN A 53 26.77 -39.04 -8.46
C ASN A 53 26.01 -40.11 -9.27
N ILE A 54 25.80 -39.88 -10.58
CA ILE A 54 25.18 -40.83 -11.50
C ILE A 54 26.17 -41.13 -12.63
N SER A 55 26.61 -42.38 -12.73
CA SER A 55 27.48 -42.82 -13.83
C SER A 55 26.72 -42.83 -15.15
N ASP A 56 26.71 -41.71 -15.88
CA ASP A 56 26.18 -41.61 -17.23
C ASP A 56 27.16 -42.19 -18.25
N CYS A 57 28.47 -42.08 -18.04
CA CYS A 57 29.46 -42.63 -18.97
C CYS A 57 29.81 -44.10 -18.66
N TYR A 58 30.05 -44.89 -19.71
CA TYR A 58 30.36 -46.33 -19.58
C TYR A 58 31.63 -46.59 -18.75
N LEU A 59 32.62 -45.68 -18.84
CA LEU A 59 33.88 -45.76 -18.08
C LEU A 59 33.83 -44.96 -16.78
N ASN A 60 32.67 -44.43 -16.38
CA ASN A 60 32.49 -43.57 -15.21
C ASN A 60 33.45 -42.36 -15.18
N ASP A 61 33.82 -41.88 -16.37
CA ASP A 61 34.76 -40.78 -16.53
C ASP A 61 34.14 -39.41 -16.23
N ASP A 62 32.81 -39.31 -16.28
CA ASP A 62 32.00 -38.18 -15.84
C ASP A 62 32.07 -37.92 -14.32
N GLU A 63 32.18 -38.97 -13.50
CA GLU A 63 32.30 -38.83 -12.04
C GLU A 63 33.74 -38.72 -11.54
N THR A 64 34.72 -38.96 -12.42
CA THR A 64 36.16 -38.88 -12.11
C THR A 64 36.85 -37.66 -12.75
N ALA A 65 36.11 -36.85 -13.52
CA ALA A 65 36.61 -35.64 -14.20
C ALA A 65 36.70 -34.40 -13.28
N PHE A 66 37.46 -34.49 -12.18
CA PHE A 66 37.57 -33.45 -11.15
C PHE A 66 38.08 -32.09 -11.68
N GLU A 67 39.10 -32.11 -12.56
CA GLU A 67 39.71 -30.90 -13.12
C GLU A 67 38.76 -30.12 -14.05
N LEU A 68 37.97 -30.84 -14.86
CA LEU A 68 36.96 -30.21 -15.72
C LEU A 68 35.82 -29.61 -14.88
N SER A 69 35.49 -30.24 -13.76
CA SER A 69 34.35 -29.84 -12.93
C SER A 69 34.48 -28.43 -12.34
N CYS A 70 35.68 -28.08 -11.84
CA CYS A 70 35.97 -26.76 -11.27
C CYS A 70 36.39 -25.70 -12.29
N SER A 71 36.81 -26.10 -13.49
CA SER A 71 37.19 -25.16 -14.55
C SER A 71 35.98 -24.48 -15.23
N MET A 72 34.77 -25.02 -15.04
CA MET A 72 33.54 -24.48 -15.61
C MET A 72 33.04 -23.27 -14.81
N LYS A 73 33.00 -22.08 -15.45
CA LYS A 73 32.43 -20.84 -14.87
C LYS A 73 30.90 -20.88 -14.82
N ASP A 74 30.33 -21.76 -14.01
CA ASP A 74 28.88 -21.82 -13.73
C ASP A 74 28.61 -21.45 -12.27
N THR A 75 27.75 -20.46 -12.04
CA THR A 75 27.43 -19.94 -10.70
C THR A 75 26.60 -20.91 -9.86
N GLN A 76 26.04 -21.96 -10.47
CA GLN A 76 25.20 -22.96 -9.77
C GLN A 76 25.96 -24.19 -9.30
N ARG A 77 27.27 -24.28 -9.59
CA ARG A 77 28.13 -25.33 -9.03
C ARG A 77 28.66 -24.87 -7.69
N PHE A 78 28.59 -25.74 -6.69
CA PHE A 78 29.05 -25.44 -5.34
C PHE A 78 30.20 -26.37 -4.93
N MET A 79 30.98 -25.91 -3.96
CA MET A 79 32.10 -26.61 -3.37
C MET A 79 31.81 -26.76 -1.88
N CYS A 80 31.86 -27.99 -1.36
CA CYS A 80 31.74 -28.21 0.08
C CYS A 80 33.05 -27.75 0.76
N PRO A 81 33.00 -27.12 1.96
CA PRO A 81 34.21 -26.76 2.68
C PRO A 81 34.98 -28.03 3.05
N ASN A 82 36.30 -28.02 2.79
CA ASN A 82 37.24 -29.15 2.86
C ASN A 82 37.27 -30.14 1.67
N GLU A 83 36.48 -29.93 0.61
CA GLU A 83 36.59 -30.73 -0.64
C GLU A 83 37.14 -29.90 -1.81
N ILE A 84 38.01 -30.48 -2.65
CA ILE A 84 38.56 -29.83 -3.87
C ILE A 84 37.60 -29.98 -5.07
N GLN A 85 36.48 -30.69 -4.90
CA GLN A 85 35.56 -31.06 -5.98
C GLN A 85 34.40 -30.04 -6.07
N CYS A 86 34.20 -29.48 -7.26
CA CYS A 86 33.03 -28.65 -7.56
C CYS A 86 31.90 -29.57 -8.04
N ARG A 87 30.80 -29.66 -7.28
CA ARG A 87 29.70 -30.61 -7.55
C ARG A 87 28.64 -30.00 -8.47
N SER A 88 27.92 -30.86 -9.18
CA SER A 88 26.79 -30.47 -10.03
C SER A 88 25.59 -29.96 -9.20
N PRO A 89 24.81 -28.97 -9.68
CA PRO A 89 23.52 -28.61 -9.09
C PRO A 89 22.46 -29.72 -9.14
N LEU A 90 22.69 -30.81 -9.89
CA LEU A 90 21.80 -31.98 -9.92
C LEU A 90 22.11 -33.01 -8.82
N PHE A 91 23.16 -32.78 -8.04
CA PHE A 91 23.54 -33.61 -6.90
C PHE A 91 22.43 -33.58 -5.83
N ARG A 92 22.06 -34.75 -5.28
CA ARG A 92 21.05 -34.82 -4.21
C ARG A 92 21.63 -34.25 -2.91
N GLU A 93 20.97 -33.23 -2.37
CA GLU A 93 21.38 -32.33 -1.27
C GLU A 93 21.86 -32.97 0.06
N LEU A 94 21.88 -34.29 0.23
CA LEU A 94 22.04 -34.93 1.55
C LEU A 94 23.48 -35.18 2.04
N GLU A 95 24.54 -34.86 1.28
CA GLU A 95 25.92 -35.27 1.63
C GLU A 95 26.94 -34.11 1.78
N CYS A 96 26.49 -32.86 1.92
CA CYS A 96 27.38 -31.72 2.13
C CYS A 96 27.21 -31.20 3.58
N PRO A 97 28.16 -31.45 4.51
CA PRO A 97 28.01 -31.17 5.94
C PRO A 97 27.75 -29.68 6.27
N SER A 98 28.16 -28.77 5.37
CA SER A 98 28.02 -27.32 5.55
C SER A 98 26.66 -26.74 5.19
N LEU A 99 25.77 -27.51 4.57
CA LEU A 99 24.39 -27.08 4.26
C LEU A 99 23.43 -27.27 5.45
N MET A 100 23.89 -27.87 6.57
CA MET A 100 23.10 -28.05 7.79
C MET A 100 23.23 -26.91 8.81
N TYR A 101 24.31 -26.12 8.74
CA TYR A 101 24.47 -24.98 9.65
C TYR A 101 23.68 -23.77 9.17
N ARG A 102 22.96 -23.14 10.09
CA ARG A 102 22.24 -21.90 9.82
C ARG A 102 23.16 -20.71 10.06
N SER A 103 22.94 -19.65 9.28
CA SER A 103 23.51 -18.34 9.63
C SER A 103 22.93 -17.87 10.97
N PHE A 104 23.64 -17.04 11.72
CA PHE A 104 23.11 -16.55 13.00
C PHE A 104 21.77 -15.80 12.84
N ASP A 105 21.55 -15.17 11.69
CA ASP A 105 20.30 -14.50 11.36
C ASP A 105 19.11 -15.46 11.15
N GLU A 106 19.33 -16.77 11.08
CA GLU A 106 18.32 -17.81 10.87
C GLU A 106 17.94 -18.58 12.15
N ILE A 107 18.56 -18.28 13.31
CA ILE A 107 18.28 -18.94 14.60
C ILE A 107 17.08 -18.31 15.30
N LEU A 108 16.28 -19.15 15.95
CA LEU A 108 15.16 -18.74 16.80
C LEU A 108 15.64 -18.49 18.25
N PHE A 109 14.99 -17.57 18.97
CA PHE A 109 15.45 -17.15 20.31
C PHE A 109 15.53 -18.30 21.33
N HIS A 110 14.64 -19.30 21.23
CA HIS A 110 14.64 -20.46 22.11
C HIS A 110 15.72 -21.51 21.76
N GLU A 111 16.36 -21.42 20.59
CA GLU A 111 17.48 -22.30 20.19
C GLU A 111 18.81 -21.78 20.76
N ILE A 112 18.81 -20.65 21.47
CA ILE A 112 20.03 -20.05 22.06
C ILE A 112 20.27 -20.67 23.43
N CYS A 113 21.51 -21.10 23.70
CA CYS A 113 21.92 -21.69 24.97
C CYS A 113 21.07 -22.91 25.39
N ASP A 114 20.67 -23.74 24.42
CA ASP A 114 19.85 -24.94 24.63
C ASP A 114 20.68 -26.25 24.64
N GLY A 115 22.02 -26.14 24.59
CA GLY A 115 22.94 -27.28 24.56
C GLY A 115 23.15 -27.89 23.18
N ILE A 116 22.61 -27.30 22.11
CA ILE A 116 22.82 -27.71 20.71
C ILE A 116 23.48 -26.54 19.96
N VAL A 117 24.47 -26.86 19.12
CA VAL A 117 25.15 -25.86 18.28
C VAL A 117 24.55 -25.90 16.89
N ASP A 118 23.64 -24.97 16.61
CA ASP A 118 22.96 -24.85 15.31
C ASP A 118 23.70 -23.89 14.35
N THR A 119 24.75 -23.20 14.83
CA THR A 119 25.51 -22.17 14.09
C THR A 119 26.92 -22.56 13.66
N LEU A 120 27.38 -21.94 12.57
CA LEU A 120 28.81 -21.88 12.28
C LEU A 120 29.55 -21.03 13.34
N PRO A 121 30.71 -21.49 13.84
CA PRO A 121 31.50 -20.72 14.80
C PRO A 121 31.99 -19.40 14.17
N VAL A 122 31.62 -18.29 14.80
CA VAL A 122 32.05 -16.93 14.42
C VAL A 122 33.32 -16.60 15.20
N LYS A 123 34.39 -16.24 14.49
CA LYS A 123 35.63 -15.79 15.13
C LYS A 123 35.52 -14.34 15.58
N ILE A 124 35.57 -14.10 16.88
CA ILE A 124 35.66 -12.78 17.51
C ILE A 124 36.90 -12.83 18.40
N ASP A 125 37.83 -11.88 18.25
CA ASP A 125 39.08 -11.83 19.02
C ASP A 125 39.86 -13.17 19.07
N GLU A 126 39.97 -13.82 17.90
CA GLU A 126 40.63 -15.13 17.72
C GLU A 126 39.97 -16.34 18.42
N GLN A 127 38.85 -16.16 19.12
CA GLN A 127 38.06 -17.22 19.74
C GLN A 127 36.80 -17.54 18.92
N ASN A 128 36.41 -18.82 18.90
CA ASN A 128 35.21 -19.30 18.21
C ASN A 128 33.98 -19.13 19.13
N HIS A 129 33.03 -18.31 18.72
CA HIS A 129 31.74 -18.14 19.41
C HIS A 129 30.60 -18.78 18.62
N THR A 130 29.70 -19.46 19.32
CA THR A 130 28.46 -20.06 18.80
C THR A 130 27.25 -19.64 19.66
N ASP A 131 26.07 -20.04 19.22
CA ASP A 131 24.80 -19.93 19.93
C ASP A 131 24.82 -20.50 21.35
N ASP A 132 25.67 -21.49 21.62
CA ASP A 132 25.78 -22.17 22.93
C ASP A 132 27.07 -21.81 23.73
N THR A 133 27.87 -20.85 23.27
CA THR A 133 29.01 -20.29 24.05
C THR A 133 28.58 -19.13 24.95
N ASP A 134 29.34 -18.78 26.00
CA ASP A 134 29.08 -17.59 26.85
C ASP A 134 27.68 -17.53 27.52
N CYS A 135 27.04 -18.67 27.79
CA CYS A 135 25.69 -18.77 28.35
C CYS A 135 25.57 -18.50 29.86
N GLN A 136 26.59 -17.93 30.50
CA GLN A 136 26.62 -17.72 31.96
C GLN A 136 25.50 -16.78 32.44
N ASN A 137 25.13 -15.81 31.60
CA ASN A 137 24.07 -14.85 31.87
C ASN A 137 22.69 -15.33 31.38
N TRP A 138 22.62 -16.51 30.76
CA TRP A 138 21.39 -17.15 30.33
C TRP A 138 20.85 -18.01 31.47
N GLN A 139 19.67 -17.67 31.98
CA GLN A 139 19.09 -18.43 33.09
C GLN A 139 18.59 -19.79 32.60
N CYS A 140 19.02 -20.85 33.30
CA CYS A 140 18.62 -22.23 33.01
C CYS A 140 17.13 -22.48 33.26
N ASN A 141 16.50 -21.74 34.19
CA ASN A 141 15.05 -21.79 34.44
C ASN A 141 14.42 -20.57 33.77
N ASN A 142 13.77 -20.79 32.64
CA ASN A 142 13.11 -19.77 31.83
C ASN A 142 11.83 -20.34 31.20
N ILE A 143 11.12 -19.52 30.44
CA ILE A 143 9.82 -19.89 29.84
C ILE A 143 9.89 -21.09 28.87
N TYR A 144 11.06 -21.40 28.32
CA TYR A 144 11.27 -22.49 27.36
C TYR A 144 11.77 -23.78 28.03
N THR A 145 12.44 -23.65 29.18
CA THR A 145 13.02 -24.79 29.91
C THR A 145 12.15 -25.28 31.07
N ARG A 146 11.20 -24.47 31.55
CA ARG A 146 10.37 -24.83 32.70
C ARG A 146 9.32 -25.88 32.34
N CYS A 147 9.24 -26.94 33.15
CA CYS A 147 8.27 -28.04 33.02
C CYS A 147 8.26 -28.67 31.62
N ASN A 148 9.43 -28.77 31.00
CA ASN A 148 9.59 -29.40 29.69
C ASN A 148 10.02 -30.88 29.81
N GLY A 149 10.28 -31.37 31.03
CA GLY A 149 10.71 -32.74 31.30
C GLY A 149 12.20 -32.98 31.09
N ILE A 150 12.99 -31.93 30.83
CA ILE A 150 14.45 -31.95 30.72
C ILE A 150 15.05 -31.14 31.86
N ARG A 151 16.00 -31.72 32.59
CA ARG A 151 16.81 -30.99 33.55
C ARG A 151 17.83 -30.09 32.83
N SER A 152 17.47 -28.84 32.63
CA SER A 152 18.33 -27.76 32.12
C SER A 152 19.10 -27.09 33.27
N CYS A 153 18.53 -27.03 34.48
CA CYS A 153 19.20 -26.46 35.65
C CYS A 153 20.03 -27.47 36.47
N PRO A 154 21.22 -27.09 36.97
CA PRO A 154 22.03 -27.94 37.86
C PRO A 154 21.32 -28.36 39.16
N ASN A 155 20.27 -27.68 39.60
CA ASN A 155 19.50 -28.05 40.78
C ASN A 155 18.14 -28.71 40.44
N GLY A 156 17.75 -28.73 39.16
CA GLY A 156 16.43 -29.21 38.72
C GLY A 156 15.28 -28.26 39.01
N ASP A 157 15.57 -26.98 39.30
CA ASP A 157 14.58 -25.95 39.64
C ASP A 157 13.57 -25.67 38.52
N ASP A 158 13.92 -25.99 37.27
CA ASP A 158 13.09 -25.89 36.07
C ASP A 158 11.95 -26.92 36.03
N GLU A 159 12.05 -28.02 36.78
CA GLU A 159 11.07 -29.10 36.81
C GLU A 159 10.29 -29.19 38.15
N GLU A 160 10.30 -28.10 38.94
CA GLU A 160 9.54 -28.01 40.18
C GLU A 160 8.13 -27.43 39.98
N ASN A 161 7.13 -28.00 40.69
CA ASN A 161 5.72 -27.56 40.72
C ASN A 161 4.97 -27.58 39.36
N CYS A 162 5.22 -28.59 38.53
CA CYS A 162 4.48 -28.81 37.28
C CYS A 162 3.12 -29.49 37.56
N VAL A 163 2.05 -29.04 36.88
CA VAL A 163 0.64 -29.39 37.21
C VAL A 163 0.18 -30.72 36.56
N GLU A 164 0.88 -31.22 35.55
CA GLU A 164 0.52 -32.43 34.79
C GLU A 164 1.74 -33.34 34.56
N SER A 165 2.17 -34.07 35.58
CA SER A 165 3.24 -35.08 35.43
C SER A 165 2.79 -36.45 35.94
N ILE A 166 3.10 -37.50 35.18
CA ILE A 166 2.86 -38.92 35.53
C ILE A 166 3.63 -39.29 36.81
N CYS A 167 4.71 -38.55 37.12
CA CYS A 167 5.55 -38.72 38.29
C CYS A 167 5.43 -37.55 39.28
N PRO A 168 5.69 -37.76 40.58
CA PRO A 168 5.71 -36.70 41.60
C PRO A 168 6.80 -35.64 41.33
N SER A 169 6.68 -34.46 41.95
CA SER A 169 7.70 -33.40 41.84
C SER A 169 9.11 -33.92 42.18
N ARG A 170 10.10 -33.55 41.37
CA ARG A 170 11.51 -34.06 41.38
C ARG A 170 11.71 -35.50 40.87
N PHE A 171 10.70 -36.08 40.22
CA PHE A 171 10.82 -37.35 39.51
C PHE A 171 10.31 -37.24 38.07
N ILE A 172 11.03 -37.86 37.13
CA ILE A 172 10.73 -37.85 35.68
C ILE A 172 10.33 -39.26 35.22
N PRO A 173 9.35 -39.39 34.31
CA PRO A 173 8.99 -40.70 33.75
C PRO A 173 10.16 -41.31 32.96
N CYS A 174 10.41 -42.59 33.22
CA CYS A 174 11.51 -43.37 32.69
C CYS A 174 11.00 -44.76 32.30
N VAL A 175 11.29 -45.22 31.09
CA VAL A 175 10.97 -46.60 30.67
C VAL A 175 12.14 -47.49 31.07
N SER A 176 11.89 -48.55 31.84
CA SER A 176 12.95 -49.49 32.23
C SER A 176 13.52 -50.19 30.99
N PRO A 177 14.86 -50.26 30.83
CA PRO A 177 15.50 -50.89 29.67
C PRO A 177 15.33 -52.42 29.62
N TYR A 178 14.93 -53.05 30.72
CA TYR A 178 14.85 -54.51 30.85
C TYR A 178 13.42 -55.06 30.73
N ASN A 179 12.45 -54.36 31.33
CA ASN A 179 11.06 -54.84 31.43
C ASN A 179 10.08 -53.98 30.62
N PHE A 180 10.55 -52.91 29.96
CA PHE A 180 9.73 -51.95 29.20
C PHE A 180 8.54 -51.37 29.99
N THR A 181 8.65 -51.31 31.33
CA THR A 181 7.64 -50.72 32.23
C THR A 181 7.98 -49.28 32.59
N LEU A 182 6.96 -48.46 32.83
CA LEU A 182 7.12 -47.09 33.28
C LEU A 182 7.55 -47.03 34.76
N THR A 183 8.58 -46.24 35.04
CA THR A 183 9.18 -45.98 36.35
C THR A 183 9.42 -44.48 36.51
N CYS A 184 9.57 -43.99 37.75
CA CYS A 184 9.85 -42.58 38.01
C CYS A 184 11.28 -42.45 38.54
N LEU A 185 12.16 -41.82 37.76
CA LEU A 185 13.57 -41.61 38.09
C LEU A 185 13.76 -40.29 38.83
N SER A 186 14.65 -40.23 39.82
CA SER A 186 14.97 -38.98 40.50
C SER A 186 15.71 -38.02 39.55
N VAL A 187 15.42 -36.72 39.63
CA VAL A 187 16.11 -35.67 38.85
C VAL A 187 17.64 -35.69 39.03
N HIS A 188 18.15 -36.24 40.15
CA HIS A 188 19.60 -36.38 40.38
C HIS A 188 20.29 -37.47 39.54
N GLN A 189 19.52 -38.41 38.99
CA GLN A 189 20.00 -39.53 38.15
C GLN A 189 19.88 -39.21 36.64
N ILE A 190 19.68 -37.94 36.32
CA ILE A 190 19.63 -37.42 34.97
C ILE A 190 20.98 -36.75 34.71
N THR A 191 21.64 -37.10 33.61
CA THR A 191 23.00 -36.62 33.25
C THR A 191 24.10 -37.00 34.26
N ASP A 192 23.92 -38.11 35.00
CA ASP A 192 24.89 -38.64 35.96
C ASP A 192 25.95 -39.57 35.33
N GLY A 193 25.87 -39.77 34.01
CA GLY A 193 26.76 -40.61 33.21
C GLY A 193 26.34 -42.07 33.13
N PHE A 194 25.21 -42.45 33.72
CA PHE A 194 24.68 -43.82 33.70
C PHE A 194 23.39 -43.89 32.88
N ILE A 195 23.25 -44.92 32.05
CA ILE A 195 22.02 -45.15 31.26
C ILE A 195 21.04 -45.96 32.11
N ASP A 196 20.17 -45.27 32.85
CA ASP A 196 19.17 -45.88 33.73
C ASP A 196 17.83 -46.13 33.01
N CYS A 197 17.56 -45.36 31.96
CA CYS A 197 16.33 -45.45 31.17
C CYS A 197 16.60 -46.02 29.78
N LEU A 198 15.60 -46.75 29.26
CA LEU A 198 15.59 -47.21 27.87
C LEU A 198 15.94 -46.05 26.96
N ARG A 199 16.77 -46.33 25.93
CA ARG A 199 17.15 -45.37 24.88
C ARG A 199 18.03 -44.20 25.35
N ALA A 200 18.61 -44.29 26.55
CA ALA A 200 19.38 -43.22 27.18
C ALA A 200 18.55 -41.93 27.36
N SER A 201 17.24 -42.05 27.64
CA SER A 201 16.36 -40.88 27.83
C SER A 201 16.73 -40.02 29.05
N ASN A 202 17.46 -40.57 30.02
CA ASN A 202 18.05 -39.82 31.13
C ASN A 202 19.43 -39.20 30.79
N GLU A 203 20.03 -39.62 29.68
CA GLU A 203 21.36 -39.25 29.16
C GLU A 203 21.27 -38.77 27.71
N LEU A 204 20.28 -37.92 27.39
CA LEU A 204 20.02 -37.44 26.03
C LEU A 204 21.26 -36.84 25.34
N GLN A 205 22.20 -36.31 26.11
CA GLN A 205 23.48 -35.79 25.61
C GLN A 205 24.36 -36.87 24.96
N TYR A 206 24.20 -38.14 25.30
CA TYR A 206 25.03 -39.23 24.79
C TYR A 206 24.89 -39.36 23.27
N CYS A 207 23.68 -39.60 22.76
CA CYS A 207 23.46 -39.70 21.31
C CYS A 207 23.59 -38.35 20.59
N ARG A 208 23.31 -37.24 21.28
CA ARG A 208 23.54 -35.88 20.74
C ARG A 208 25.03 -35.54 20.56
N LYS A 209 25.93 -36.07 21.40
CA LYS A 209 27.40 -35.88 21.29
C LYS A 209 28.04 -36.75 20.22
N VAL A 210 27.48 -37.92 19.93
CA VAL A 210 28.03 -38.88 18.94
C VAL A 210 27.77 -38.43 17.50
N ASN A 211 26.68 -37.73 17.24
CA ASN A 211 26.38 -37.10 15.95
C ASN A 211 26.13 -35.59 16.14
N PHE A 212 27.17 -34.79 15.93
CA PHE A 212 27.18 -33.32 16.06
C PHE A 212 26.13 -32.58 15.22
N TYR A 213 25.44 -33.25 14.30
CA TYR A 213 24.61 -32.64 13.28
C TYR A 213 23.13 -33.02 13.49
N ASN A 214 22.35 -32.03 13.92
CA ASN A 214 20.89 -31.96 13.84
C ASN A 214 20.05 -32.79 14.83
N GLY A 215 20.65 -33.50 15.80
CA GLY A 215 19.90 -34.18 16.86
C GLY A 215 18.94 -35.29 16.40
N ILE A 216 18.98 -35.69 15.12
CA ILE A 216 18.04 -36.64 14.49
C ILE A 216 18.17 -38.06 15.06
N TYR A 217 19.35 -38.40 15.58
CA TYR A 217 19.65 -39.69 16.20
C TYR A 217 19.46 -39.57 17.71
N GLU A 218 18.23 -39.79 18.16
CA GLU A 218 17.83 -39.55 19.55
C GLU A 218 17.95 -40.81 20.41
N PHE A 219 18.17 -41.98 19.79
CA PHE A 219 17.97 -43.26 20.46
C PHE A 219 19.20 -44.13 20.49
N HIS A 220 19.63 -44.44 21.70
CA HIS A 220 20.74 -45.34 21.95
C HIS A 220 20.30 -46.81 21.89
N CYS A 221 20.94 -47.62 21.04
CA CYS A 221 20.73 -49.07 21.00
C CYS A 221 21.33 -49.75 22.25
N LEU A 222 20.69 -50.80 22.76
CA LEU A 222 21.20 -51.57 23.89
C LEU A 222 22.59 -52.17 23.61
N ASN A 223 23.53 -51.98 24.54
CA ASN A 223 24.88 -52.55 24.54
C ASN A 223 25.71 -52.28 23.26
N SER A 224 25.40 -51.18 22.57
CA SER A 224 26.02 -50.72 21.33
C SER A 224 26.28 -49.22 21.41
N THR A 225 27.23 -48.69 20.62
CA THR A 225 27.42 -47.23 20.47
C THR A 225 26.58 -46.64 19.35
N LYS A 226 25.71 -47.44 18.70
CA LYS A 226 24.87 -47.01 17.59
C LYS A 226 23.67 -46.21 18.11
N CYS A 227 23.40 -45.07 17.47
CA CYS A 227 22.19 -44.29 17.68
C CYS A 227 21.28 -44.35 16.44
N VAL A 228 19.96 -44.48 16.63
CA VAL A 228 18.94 -44.58 15.57
C VAL A 228 17.96 -43.41 15.63
N LYS A 229 17.26 -43.14 14.52
CA LYS A 229 16.30 -42.02 14.39
C LYS A 229 14.87 -42.43 14.76
N SER A 230 13.98 -41.48 15.01
CA SER A 230 12.58 -41.77 15.39
C SER A 230 11.75 -42.52 14.35
N SER A 231 12.12 -42.42 13.07
CA SER A 231 11.45 -43.15 11.99
C SER A 231 11.99 -44.57 11.77
N GLU A 232 13.08 -44.94 12.45
CA GLU A 232 13.71 -46.29 12.49
C GLU A 232 13.23 -47.05 13.74
N LEU A 233 12.01 -46.78 14.20
CA LEU A 233 11.42 -47.47 15.34
C LEU A 233 10.06 -47.98 14.94
N CYS A 234 9.79 -49.23 15.29
CA CYS A 234 8.56 -49.89 14.90
C CYS A 234 8.31 -49.84 13.38
N ASP A 235 9.38 -49.82 12.57
CA ASP A 235 9.30 -49.79 11.11
C ASP A 235 9.38 -51.22 10.50
N SER A 236 9.44 -52.24 11.36
CA SER A 236 9.60 -53.65 11.04
C SER A 236 10.96 -54.00 10.42
N ILE A 237 11.97 -53.16 10.61
CA ILE A 237 13.37 -53.37 10.23
C ILE A 237 14.20 -53.40 11.52
N GLU A 238 15.10 -54.38 11.67
CA GLU A 238 16.04 -54.43 12.80
C GLU A 238 17.20 -53.45 12.54
N ASP A 239 17.04 -52.20 12.95
CA ASP A 239 18.06 -51.17 12.86
C ASP A 239 19.04 -51.22 14.05
N CYS A 240 18.62 -51.70 15.24
CA CYS A 240 19.55 -51.93 16.34
C CYS A 240 20.16 -53.35 16.33
N PRO A 241 21.40 -53.56 16.84
CA PRO A 241 22.09 -54.85 16.77
C PRO A 241 21.39 -56.00 17.52
N LEU A 242 20.50 -55.66 18.46
CA LEU A 242 19.73 -56.61 19.25
C LEU A 242 18.24 -56.62 18.88
N GLY A 243 17.82 -55.85 17.85
CA GLY A 243 16.42 -55.71 17.45
C GLY A 243 15.54 -55.05 18.52
N ASP A 244 16.14 -54.33 19.47
CA ASP A 244 15.48 -53.66 20.58
C ASP A 244 14.59 -52.48 20.16
N ASP A 245 14.82 -51.96 18.96
CA ASP A 245 14.02 -50.94 18.28
C ASP A 245 12.60 -51.41 17.88
N GLU A 246 12.38 -52.73 17.78
CA GLU A 246 11.12 -53.33 17.34
C GLU A 246 10.34 -54.07 18.45
N GLU A 247 10.94 -54.25 19.64
CA GLU A 247 10.41 -55.15 20.69
C GLU A 247 9.19 -54.59 21.44
N PHE A 248 9.07 -53.25 21.54
CA PHE A 248 7.99 -52.55 22.28
C PHE A 248 6.82 -52.10 21.38
N CYS A 249 6.79 -52.56 20.12
CA CYS A 249 5.90 -52.10 19.07
C CYS A 249 4.62 -52.95 18.96
N ASN A 250 3.45 -52.31 19.05
CA ASN A 250 2.15 -52.99 18.99
C ASN A 250 1.58 -52.98 17.56
N ASN A 251 1.97 -53.92 16.67
CA ASN A 251 1.43 -54.10 15.30
C ASN A 251 1.27 -52.80 14.45
N ARG A 252 2.05 -51.76 14.71
CA ARG A 252 2.02 -50.46 14.01
C ARG A 252 3.35 -50.27 13.28
N LEU A 253 3.27 -49.67 12.08
CA LEU A 253 4.38 -49.51 11.12
C LEU A 253 5.23 -48.23 11.33
N GLN A 254 4.92 -47.41 12.35
CA GLN A 254 5.69 -46.21 12.74
C GLN A 254 5.19 -45.62 14.06
N LEU A 255 6.10 -45.31 14.99
CA LEU A 255 5.81 -44.61 16.25
C LEU A 255 5.89 -43.07 16.06
N CYS A 256 5.01 -42.30 16.72
CA CYS A 256 5.06 -40.83 16.81
C CYS A 256 4.76 -39.98 15.55
N ASP A 257 4.10 -40.53 14.52
CA ASP A 257 3.65 -39.76 13.35
C ASP A 257 2.41 -38.88 13.66
N ARG A 258 2.33 -37.66 13.10
CA ARG A 258 1.26 -36.66 13.37
C ARG A 258 -0.16 -37.16 13.12
N TRP A 259 -0.31 -38.26 12.38
CA TRP A 259 -1.58 -38.85 11.96
C TRP A 259 -2.04 -40.02 12.85
N THR A 260 -1.23 -40.48 13.81
CA THR A 260 -1.49 -41.73 14.59
C THR A 260 -1.66 -41.53 16.10
N MET A 261 -1.89 -40.29 16.57
CA MET A 261 -2.16 -39.92 17.98
C MET A 261 -3.55 -40.32 18.50
N GLN A 262 -4.06 -41.51 18.13
CA GLN A 262 -5.24 -42.10 18.78
C GLN A 262 -4.88 -43.50 19.29
N ASN A 263 -5.07 -43.73 20.59
CA ASN A 263 -4.80 -44.96 21.34
C ASN A 263 -3.31 -45.37 21.44
N LEU A 264 -2.47 -44.54 22.05
CA LEU A 264 -1.11 -44.91 22.48
C LEU A 264 -1.16 -45.52 23.89
N ASN A 265 -0.28 -46.49 24.19
CA ASN A 265 -0.06 -46.97 25.56
C ASN A 265 0.81 -45.97 26.34
N ASP A 266 0.71 -45.90 27.66
CA ASP A 266 1.49 -44.98 28.52
C ASP A 266 3.00 -44.99 28.23
N VAL A 267 3.57 -46.16 27.95
CA VAL A 267 4.98 -46.32 27.55
C VAL A 267 5.27 -45.67 26.20
N GLN A 268 4.40 -45.88 25.20
CA GLN A 268 4.54 -45.29 23.87
C GLN A 268 4.29 -43.78 23.89
N ASP A 269 3.42 -43.32 24.79
CA ASP A 269 3.11 -41.91 25.00
C ASP A 269 4.31 -41.17 25.60
N VAL A 270 4.94 -41.74 26.64
CA VAL A 270 6.20 -41.20 27.19
C VAL A 270 7.34 -41.22 26.16
N LEU A 271 7.47 -42.31 25.40
CA LEU A 271 8.47 -42.39 24.33
C LEU A 271 8.22 -41.38 23.20
N CYS A 272 6.96 -41.08 22.87
CA CYS A 272 6.63 -40.04 21.90
C CYS A 272 6.72 -38.63 22.46
N HIS A 273 6.48 -38.43 23.76
CA HIS A 273 6.72 -37.14 24.41
C HIS A 273 8.21 -36.77 24.42
N ILE A 274 9.10 -37.75 24.58
CA ILE A 274 10.56 -37.54 24.53
C ILE A 274 11.03 -37.18 23.10
N VAL A 275 10.37 -37.70 22.06
CA VAL A 275 10.64 -37.40 20.62
C VAL A 275 10.03 -36.08 20.19
N ASN A 276 8.76 -35.88 20.54
CA ASN A 276 7.98 -34.72 20.15
C ASN A 276 8.09 -33.62 21.20
N MET A 277 9.24 -33.47 21.86
CA MET A 277 9.57 -32.21 22.52
C MET A 277 9.78 -31.15 21.43
N GLU A 278 8.66 -30.71 20.84
CA GLU A 278 8.61 -29.60 19.93
C GLU A 278 9.20 -28.41 20.69
N ARG A 279 10.40 -27.96 20.29
CA ARG A 279 10.99 -26.72 20.77
C ARG A 279 9.94 -25.63 20.61
N ILE A 280 9.31 -25.18 21.71
CA ILE A 280 8.19 -24.23 21.61
C ILE A 280 8.78 -22.89 21.18
N PRO A 281 8.44 -22.40 19.97
CA PRO A 281 9.17 -21.29 19.41
C PRO A 281 8.86 -19.95 20.07
N PHE A 282 7.68 -19.84 20.68
CA PHE A 282 7.19 -18.68 21.40
C PHE A 282 6.01 -19.10 22.30
N SER A 283 5.95 -18.58 23.52
CA SER A 283 4.87 -18.91 24.47
C SER A 283 4.06 -17.67 24.84
N LEU A 284 2.73 -17.77 24.86
CA LEU A 284 1.85 -16.69 25.36
C LEU A 284 1.63 -16.77 26.88
N LYS A 285 2.09 -17.85 27.52
CA LYS A 285 1.93 -18.08 28.96
C LYS A 285 2.77 -17.07 29.75
N ASN A 286 2.29 -16.69 30.94
CA ASN A 286 2.96 -15.77 31.87
C ASN A 286 3.24 -14.34 31.33
N LEU A 287 2.59 -13.93 30.25
CA LEU A 287 2.60 -12.55 29.75
C LEU A 287 1.51 -11.69 30.41
N GLN A 288 1.72 -10.38 30.45
CA GLN A 288 0.70 -9.43 30.92
C GLN A 288 -0.25 -9.06 29.78
N PHE A 289 -1.45 -9.65 29.76
CA PHE A 289 -2.44 -9.37 28.71
C PHE A 289 -2.98 -7.94 28.76
N TYR A 290 -3.22 -7.40 27.57
CA TYR A 290 -3.72 -6.05 27.34
C TYR A 290 -4.61 -6.01 26.09
N PRO A 291 -5.80 -5.37 26.12
CA PRO A 291 -6.43 -4.69 27.25
C PRO A 291 -6.95 -5.69 28.30
N ARG A 292 -7.12 -5.25 29.56
CA ARG A 292 -7.77 -6.07 30.59
C ARG A 292 -9.26 -6.19 30.29
N VAL A 293 -9.64 -7.17 29.48
CA VAL A 293 -11.05 -7.50 29.25
C VAL A 293 -11.53 -8.32 30.46
N ASN A 294 -12.55 -7.83 31.17
CA ASN A 294 -13.27 -8.65 32.14
C ASN A 294 -14.02 -9.74 31.37
N ILE A 295 -13.34 -10.86 31.13
CA ILE A 295 -13.97 -12.05 30.57
C ILE A 295 -14.92 -12.56 31.64
N THR A 296 -16.23 -12.33 31.47
CA THR A 296 -17.22 -13.20 32.10
C THR A 296 -16.92 -14.60 31.56
N MET A 297 -16.35 -15.45 32.41
CA MET A 297 -15.96 -16.81 32.03
C MET A 297 -17.13 -17.52 31.35
N ILE A 298 -17.10 -17.59 30.02
CA ILE A 298 -17.72 -18.72 29.34
C ILE A 298 -16.72 -19.83 29.56
N SER A 299 -16.97 -20.63 30.60
CA SER A 299 -16.29 -21.89 30.85
C SER A 299 -16.62 -22.84 29.69
N SER A 300 -15.96 -22.63 28.56
CA SER A 300 -15.68 -23.70 27.63
C SER A 300 -14.18 -23.68 27.46
N GLN A 301 -13.48 -24.49 28.26
CA GLN A 301 -12.35 -25.20 27.69
C GLN A 301 -12.81 -25.67 26.29
N PRO A 302 -12.09 -25.35 25.21
CA PRO A 302 -12.32 -26.04 23.97
C PRO A 302 -11.89 -27.48 24.24
N THR A 303 -12.83 -28.29 24.72
CA THR A 303 -12.82 -29.71 24.38
C THR A 303 -12.88 -29.69 22.86
N TRP A 304 -11.73 -29.86 22.22
CA TRP A 304 -11.69 -30.43 20.89
C TRP A 304 -12.30 -31.82 21.04
N SER A 305 -13.62 -31.86 21.00
CA SER A 305 -14.35 -33.04 20.57
C SER A 305 -13.85 -33.28 19.17
N ILE A 306 -12.91 -34.21 19.07
CA ILE A 306 -12.58 -34.91 17.84
C ILE A 306 -13.94 -35.31 17.26
N LYS A 307 -14.36 -34.60 16.21
CA LYS A 307 -15.43 -35.10 15.34
C LYS A 307 -14.90 -36.43 14.85
N GLN A 308 -15.45 -37.52 15.39
CA GLN A 308 -15.35 -38.85 14.81
C GLN A 308 -15.84 -38.74 13.38
N TYR A 309 -14.92 -38.52 12.44
CA TYR A 309 -15.17 -38.83 11.06
C TYR A 309 -15.18 -40.35 10.97
N ASN A 310 -16.39 -40.91 10.94
CA ASN A 310 -16.63 -42.30 10.57
C ASN A 310 -16.13 -42.52 9.15
N HIS A 311 -14.87 -42.88 9.01
CA HIS A 311 -14.30 -43.40 7.78
C HIS A 311 -14.58 -44.91 7.68
N ASN A 312 -15.86 -45.28 7.70
CA ASN A 312 -16.28 -46.57 7.13
C ASN A 312 -16.32 -46.42 5.60
N LYS A 313 -15.14 -46.40 4.98
CA LYS A 313 -14.99 -46.84 3.59
C LYS A 313 -14.09 -48.05 3.59
N ASN A 314 -14.71 -49.22 3.46
CA ASN A 314 -14.08 -50.46 3.02
C ASN A 314 -13.31 -50.18 1.72
N TRP A 315 -12.03 -49.83 1.83
CA TRP A 315 -11.09 -49.97 0.73
C TRP A 315 -10.69 -51.44 0.63
N ASN A 316 -11.61 -52.21 0.05
CA ASN A 316 -11.28 -53.52 -0.49
C ASN A 316 -10.17 -53.33 -1.54
N LYS A 317 -9.02 -53.96 -1.28
CA LYS A 317 -7.93 -54.31 -2.21
C LYS A 317 -8.38 -54.33 -3.68
N THR A 318 -8.30 -53.19 -4.35
CA THR A 318 -8.43 -53.04 -5.81
C THR A 318 -7.39 -52.05 -6.35
N ILE A 319 -6.27 -51.88 -5.65
CA ILE A 319 -5.19 -50.96 -6.07
C ILE A 319 -4.19 -51.62 -7.04
N SER A 320 -4.28 -52.93 -7.33
CA SER A 320 -3.30 -53.61 -8.20
C SER A 320 -3.59 -53.56 -9.71
N LYS A 321 -4.70 -52.96 -10.18
CA LYS A 321 -5.03 -52.89 -11.62
C LYS A 321 -4.75 -51.55 -12.31
N TYR A 322 -4.50 -50.47 -11.57
CA TYR A 322 -4.34 -49.14 -12.18
C TYR A 322 -2.89 -48.78 -12.56
N PHE A 323 -1.89 -49.52 -12.08
CA PHE A 323 -0.48 -49.14 -12.27
C PHE A 323 0.14 -49.62 -13.61
N THR A 324 -0.55 -50.45 -14.39
CA THR A 324 -0.02 -50.98 -15.67
C THR A 324 -0.42 -50.19 -16.92
N TRP A 325 -1.19 -49.10 -16.78
CA TRP A 325 -1.65 -48.27 -17.91
C TRP A 325 -0.85 -46.98 -18.16
N SER A 326 0.08 -46.58 -17.27
CA SER A 326 0.77 -45.28 -17.39
C SER A 326 1.89 -45.23 -18.44
N THR A 327 2.38 -46.37 -18.94
CA THR A 327 3.57 -46.40 -19.82
C THR A 327 3.28 -46.18 -21.30
N ARG A 328 2.03 -46.30 -21.77
CA ARG A 328 1.72 -46.26 -23.22
C ARG A 328 1.48 -44.87 -23.79
N CYS A 329 0.96 -43.93 -23.00
CA CYS A 329 0.65 -42.57 -23.44
C CYS A 329 1.61 -41.52 -22.87
N ASN A 330 2.74 -41.94 -22.29
CA ASN A 330 3.66 -41.06 -21.58
C ASN A 330 2.91 -40.17 -20.57
N ARG A 331 2.83 -38.86 -20.84
CA ARG A 331 2.13 -37.87 -20.01
C ARG A 331 0.66 -37.63 -20.40
N GLY A 332 0.12 -38.42 -21.33
CA GLY A 332 -1.25 -38.35 -21.81
C GLY A 332 -2.15 -39.45 -21.28
N ILE A 333 -3.45 -39.30 -21.54
CA ILE A 333 -4.48 -40.22 -21.03
C ILE A 333 -4.83 -41.23 -22.14
N PRO A 334 -4.69 -42.55 -21.90
CA PRO A 334 -5.13 -43.57 -22.84
C PRO A 334 -6.67 -43.63 -22.90
N VAL A 335 -7.23 -43.64 -24.11
CA VAL A 335 -8.66 -43.78 -24.36
C VAL A 335 -8.90 -44.91 -25.36
N TYR A 336 -9.95 -45.68 -25.09
CA TYR A 336 -10.38 -46.76 -25.95
C TYR A 336 -11.41 -46.26 -26.96
N LEU A 337 -11.09 -46.34 -28.25
CA LEU A 337 -12.03 -46.00 -29.32
C LEU A 337 -12.74 -47.27 -29.78
N TRP A 338 -14.02 -47.36 -29.42
CA TRP A 338 -14.88 -48.43 -29.91
C TRP A 338 -15.40 -48.06 -31.29
N SER A 339 -14.86 -48.73 -32.32
CA SER A 339 -15.32 -48.61 -33.71
C SER A 339 -16.13 -49.85 -34.07
N LYS A 340 -17.19 -49.70 -34.88
CA LYS A 340 -18.04 -50.82 -35.34
C LYS A 340 -17.30 -51.85 -36.20
N SER A 341 -16.10 -51.53 -36.71
CA SER A 341 -15.20 -52.49 -37.34
C SER A 341 -14.28 -53.13 -36.29
N LYS A 342 -14.11 -54.45 -36.34
CA LYS A 342 -13.48 -55.34 -35.33
C LYS A 342 -12.05 -55.01 -34.84
N ASN A 343 -11.47 -53.85 -35.15
CA ASN A 343 -10.19 -53.40 -34.60
C ASN A 343 -10.41 -52.32 -33.56
N ASN A 344 -10.50 -52.73 -32.31
CA ASN A 344 -10.44 -51.81 -31.18
C ASN A 344 -9.03 -51.21 -31.09
N SER A 345 -8.92 -49.89 -31.30
CA SER A 345 -7.64 -49.17 -31.24
C SER A 345 -7.60 -48.25 -30.01
N TYR A 346 -6.47 -48.26 -29.32
CA TYR A 346 -6.18 -47.31 -28.24
C TYR A 346 -5.62 -46.02 -28.86
N ARG A 347 -6.08 -44.87 -28.36
CA ARG A 347 -5.49 -43.57 -28.69
C ARG A 347 -5.14 -42.81 -27.42
N CYS A 348 -4.15 -41.93 -27.49
CA CYS A 348 -3.75 -41.10 -26.38
C CYS A 348 -4.31 -39.69 -26.54
N PHE A 349 -4.95 -39.16 -25.51
CA PHE A 349 -5.23 -37.73 -25.40
C PHE A 349 -4.05 -37.03 -24.76
N CYS A 350 -3.35 -36.26 -25.57
CA CYS A 350 -2.18 -35.52 -25.15
C CYS A 350 -2.57 -34.18 -24.53
N PRO A 351 -1.94 -33.78 -23.41
CA PRO A 351 -1.98 -32.40 -22.96
C PRO A 351 -1.46 -31.48 -24.08
N GLN A 352 -1.91 -30.23 -24.12
CA GLN A 352 -1.51 -29.24 -25.15
C GLN A 352 0.02 -29.07 -25.31
N ASN A 353 0.77 -29.40 -24.26
CA ASN A 353 2.24 -29.35 -24.21
C ASN A 353 2.93 -30.50 -24.97
N TYR A 354 2.19 -31.54 -25.35
CA TYR A 354 2.71 -32.75 -26.00
C TYR A 354 1.84 -33.14 -27.21
N TYR A 355 2.42 -33.86 -28.16
CA TYR A 355 1.73 -34.36 -29.34
C TYR A 355 2.34 -35.70 -29.82
N GLY A 356 1.69 -36.29 -30.83
CA GLY A 356 2.01 -37.64 -31.33
C GLY A 356 1.09 -38.70 -30.74
N ASP A 357 1.07 -39.88 -31.36
CA ASP A 357 0.13 -40.96 -31.02
C ASP A 357 0.25 -41.49 -29.59
N ARG A 358 1.41 -41.25 -28.94
CA ARG A 358 1.71 -41.59 -27.55
C ARG A 358 2.12 -40.38 -26.72
N CYS A 359 1.85 -39.17 -27.19
CA CYS A 359 2.28 -37.93 -26.53
C CYS A 359 3.80 -37.85 -26.30
N GLN A 360 4.56 -38.42 -27.22
CA GLN A 360 6.01 -38.57 -27.12
C GLN A 360 6.78 -37.31 -27.51
N TYR A 361 6.16 -36.41 -28.28
CA TYR A 361 6.82 -35.18 -28.75
C TYR A 361 6.36 -33.99 -27.93
N GLN A 362 7.30 -33.14 -27.55
CA GLN A 362 7.01 -31.90 -26.84
C GLN A 362 6.69 -30.78 -27.83
N ASN A 363 5.59 -30.08 -27.62
CA ASN A 363 5.20 -28.96 -28.47
C ASN A 363 6.09 -27.74 -28.19
N GLN A 364 6.48 -27.04 -29.27
CA GLN A 364 7.18 -25.77 -29.15
C GLN A 364 6.21 -24.72 -28.63
N ARG A 365 6.61 -23.97 -27.59
CA ARG A 365 5.68 -23.08 -26.86
C ARG A 365 6.40 -21.98 -26.09
N VAL A 366 5.61 -21.04 -25.61
CA VAL A 366 6.01 -20.07 -24.59
C VAL A 366 5.26 -20.36 -23.31
N SER A 367 6.01 -20.65 -22.25
CA SER A 367 5.52 -20.79 -20.89
C SER A 367 5.63 -19.43 -20.21
N PHE A 368 4.51 -18.76 -20.02
CA PHE A 368 4.44 -17.40 -19.51
C PHE A 368 3.83 -17.39 -18.11
N ILE A 369 4.53 -16.79 -17.15
CA ILE A 369 4.10 -16.61 -15.77
C ILE A 369 3.93 -15.12 -15.53
N LEU A 370 2.74 -14.72 -15.08
CA LEU A 370 2.37 -13.33 -14.89
C LEU A 370 1.95 -13.09 -13.45
N THR A 371 2.57 -12.11 -12.78
CA THR A 371 2.04 -11.51 -11.55
C THR A 371 1.46 -10.14 -11.87
N VAL A 372 0.33 -9.80 -11.27
CA VAL A 372 -0.37 -8.54 -11.53
C VAL A 372 -0.48 -7.77 -10.23
N ALA A 373 -0.04 -6.51 -10.22
CA ALA A 373 -0.20 -5.59 -9.09
C ALA A 373 -1.27 -4.54 -9.42
N THR A 374 -2.12 -4.20 -8.46
CA THR A 374 -3.15 -3.17 -8.60
C THR A 374 -3.41 -2.48 -7.26
N VAL A 375 -4.00 -1.27 -7.32
CA VAL A 375 -4.37 -0.45 -6.16
C VAL A 375 -5.84 -0.63 -5.79
N ASP A 376 -6.68 -0.97 -6.77
CA ASP A 376 -8.10 -1.21 -6.54
C ASP A 376 -8.33 -2.69 -6.23
N MET A 377 -8.63 -2.98 -4.97
CA MET A 377 -8.77 -4.35 -4.45
C MET A 377 -10.13 -4.98 -4.74
N ASP A 378 -11.16 -4.15 -4.98
CA ASP A 378 -12.54 -4.58 -5.26
C ASP A 378 -12.77 -4.80 -6.76
N GLY A 379 -11.86 -4.32 -7.60
CA GLY A 379 -11.91 -4.48 -9.04
C GLY A 379 -11.84 -5.94 -9.50
N ILE A 380 -12.65 -6.28 -10.51
CA ILE A 380 -12.58 -7.58 -11.18
C ILE A 380 -12.01 -7.35 -12.58
N TYR A 381 -10.86 -7.94 -12.87
CA TYR A 381 -10.16 -7.72 -14.13
C TYR A 381 -10.20 -8.96 -15.03
N ALA A 382 -10.33 -8.74 -16.34
CA ALA A 382 -10.10 -9.75 -17.37
C ALA A 382 -8.74 -9.50 -18.02
N ILE A 383 -7.81 -10.43 -17.83
CA ILE A 383 -6.47 -10.39 -18.40
C ILE A 383 -6.42 -11.32 -19.59
N VAL A 384 -6.14 -10.77 -20.78
CA VAL A 384 -6.04 -11.49 -22.05
C VAL A 384 -4.58 -11.52 -22.48
N ILE A 385 -3.98 -12.70 -22.51
CA ILE A 385 -2.57 -12.93 -22.88
C ILE A 385 -2.56 -13.52 -24.29
N ILE A 386 -1.90 -12.85 -25.23
CA ILE A 386 -1.97 -13.15 -26.67
C ILE A 386 -0.55 -13.33 -27.21
N LEU A 387 -0.32 -14.39 -27.97
CA LEU A 387 0.89 -14.58 -28.77
C LEU A 387 0.64 -14.03 -30.18
N ILE A 388 1.34 -12.95 -30.53
CA ILE A 388 1.20 -12.26 -31.81
C ILE A 388 2.47 -12.43 -32.66
N ASP A 389 2.29 -12.26 -33.97
CA ASP A 389 3.37 -12.14 -34.94
C ASP A 389 3.54 -10.66 -35.33
N ASP A 390 4.66 -10.06 -34.92
CA ASP A 390 5.00 -8.66 -35.20
C ASP A 390 5.54 -8.46 -36.62
N ALA A 391 5.88 -9.55 -37.34
CA ALA A 391 6.43 -9.44 -38.69
C ALA A 391 5.36 -9.23 -39.78
N ASP A 392 4.08 -9.40 -39.44
CA ASP A 392 2.94 -9.27 -40.36
C ASP A 392 2.13 -8.00 -40.03
N ASP A 393 1.82 -7.19 -41.04
CA ASP A 393 0.93 -6.00 -40.91
C ASP A 393 -0.46 -6.36 -40.35
N ARG A 394 -0.83 -7.64 -40.45
CA ARG A 394 -2.09 -8.19 -39.92
C ARG A 394 -2.06 -8.46 -38.41
N GLN A 395 -0.87 -8.51 -37.78
CA GLN A 395 -0.69 -8.97 -36.39
C GLN A 395 -1.45 -10.27 -36.09
N GLU A 396 -1.10 -11.34 -36.81
CA GLU A 396 -1.79 -12.63 -36.68
C GLU A 396 -1.67 -13.19 -35.25
N ILE A 397 -2.81 -13.65 -34.69
CA ILE A 397 -2.87 -14.25 -33.35
C ILE A 397 -2.65 -15.77 -33.45
N ASN A 398 -1.56 -16.25 -32.85
CA ASN A 398 -1.21 -17.68 -32.87
C ASN A 398 -1.89 -18.49 -31.77
N SER A 399 -2.01 -17.91 -30.58
CA SER A 399 -2.73 -18.49 -29.44
C SER A 399 -3.03 -17.40 -28.42
N TYR A 400 -3.99 -17.68 -27.55
CA TYR A 400 -4.35 -16.78 -26.46
C TYR A 400 -4.75 -17.58 -25.21
N ASN A 401 -4.67 -16.92 -24.07
CA ASN A 401 -5.21 -17.38 -22.80
C ASN A 401 -5.90 -16.21 -22.10
N GLN A 402 -7.01 -16.47 -21.44
CA GLN A 402 -7.76 -15.46 -20.70
C GLN A 402 -7.91 -15.91 -19.25
N ALA A 403 -7.58 -15.01 -18.32
CA ALA A 403 -7.70 -15.24 -16.89
C ALA A 403 -8.56 -14.13 -16.26
N ILE A 404 -9.34 -14.49 -15.24
CA ILE A 404 -10.01 -13.52 -14.37
C ILE A 404 -9.07 -13.28 -13.20
N TYR A 405 -8.77 -12.01 -12.95
CA TYR A 405 -7.92 -11.59 -11.86
C TYR A 405 -8.74 -10.77 -10.86
N VAL A 406 -8.85 -11.27 -9.63
CA VAL A 406 -9.52 -10.60 -8.52
C VAL A 406 -8.46 -10.34 -7.45
N PRO A 407 -8.06 -9.09 -7.20
CA PRO A 407 -6.92 -8.77 -6.33
C PRO A 407 -7.11 -9.29 -4.90
N ALA A 408 -8.31 -9.13 -4.33
CA ALA A 408 -8.68 -9.64 -3.01
C ALA A 408 -8.41 -11.15 -2.83
N ILE A 409 -8.41 -11.95 -3.91
CA ILE A 409 -8.27 -13.42 -3.84
C ILE A 409 -6.96 -13.92 -4.48
N ASN A 410 -6.57 -13.32 -5.60
CA ASN A 410 -5.54 -13.83 -6.51
C ASN A 410 -4.21 -13.07 -6.41
N CYS A 411 -4.10 -12.06 -5.57
CA CYS A 411 -2.93 -11.19 -5.60
C CYS A 411 -1.59 -11.92 -5.34
N ARG A 412 -1.57 -12.94 -4.48
CA ARG A 412 -0.37 -13.78 -4.28
C ARG A 412 -0.22 -14.96 -5.25
N LYS A 413 -1.19 -15.17 -6.15
CA LYS A 413 -1.24 -16.33 -7.06
C LYS A 413 -0.85 -15.91 -8.48
N PRO A 414 0.31 -16.35 -9.01
CA PRO A 414 0.72 -16.02 -10.37
C PRO A 414 -0.19 -16.72 -11.40
N ILE A 415 -0.46 -16.03 -12.51
CA ILE A 415 -1.19 -16.56 -13.66
C ILE A 415 -0.20 -17.30 -14.56
N SER A 416 -0.32 -18.61 -14.65
CA SER A 416 0.48 -19.44 -15.57
C SER A 416 -0.25 -19.69 -16.89
N SER A 417 0.41 -19.43 -18.02
CA SER A 417 -0.14 -19.60 -19.35
C SER A 417 0.83 -20.37 -20.27
N TYR A 418 0.29 -21.27 -21.10
CA TYR A 418 1.03 -21.97 -22.15
C TYR A 418 0.55 -21.50 -23.52
N LEU A 419 1.36 -20.67 -24.19
CA LEU A 419 1.06 -20.13 -25.51
C LEU A 419 1.72 -21.01 -26.58
N LEU A 420 0.92 -21.51 -27.52
CA LEU A 420 1.35 -22.38 -28.61
C LEU A 420 1.51 -21.59 -29.91
N TYR A 421 2.49 -21.99 -30.72
CA TYR A 421 2.61 -21.50 -32.10
C TYR A 421 1.56 -22.18 -33.00
N SER A 422 1.11 -21.47 -34.03
CA SER A 422 0.10 -21.96 -34.99
C SER A 422 0.63 -23.13 -35.85
N THR A 423 1.92 -23.11 -36.20
CA THR A 423 2.60 -24.17 -36.94
C THR A 423 3.48 -25.03 -36.04
N ARG A 424 3.70 -26.28 -36.46
CA ARG A 424 4.60 -27.23 -35.79
C ARG A 424 5.57 -27.82 -36.85
N PRO A 425 6.86 -27.44 -36.86
CA PRO A 425 7.53 -26.47 -35.97
C PRO A 425 7.09 -25.01 -36.21
N LYS A 426 7.45 -24.11 -35.30
CA LYS A 426 7.23 -22.67 -35.46
C LYS A 426 8.01 -22.13 -36.65
N ASN A 427 7.49 -21.08 -37.28
CA ASN A 427 8.15 -20.48 -38.43
C ASN A 427 9.25 -19.53 -37.96
N ASN A 428 10.51 -19.84 -38.30
CA ASN A 428 11.66 -19.03 -37.90
C ASN A 428 11.77 -17.69 -38.66
N SER A 429 11.00 -17.49 -39.73
CA SER A 429 10.97 -16.20 -40.45
C SER A 429 10.06 -15.16 -39.79
N LYS A 430 9.19 -15.58 -38.87
CA LYS A 430 8.22 -14.72 -38.17
C LYS A 430 8.83 -14.21 -36.85
N ASN A 431 8.46 -13.01 -36.43
CA ASN A 431 8.93 -12.44 -35.17
C ASN A 431 7.79 -12.49 -34.14
N TYR A 432 7.97 -13.26 -33.08
CA TYR A 432 6.92 -13.51 -32.12
C TYR A 432 7.08 -12.68 -30.85
N SER A 433 5.98 -12.11 -30.37
CA SER A 433 5.91 -11.38 -29.10
C SER A 433 4.63 -11.70 -28.35
N ILE A 434 4.60 -11.34 -27.07
CA ILE A 434 3.44 -11.51 -26.20
C ILE A 434 2.81 -10.14 -25.97
N ARG A 435 1.52 -10.01 -26.31
CA ARG A 435 0.70 -8.86 -25.90
C ARG A 435 -0.20 -9.27 -24.75
N VAL A 436 -0.24 -8.46 -23.70
CA VAL A 436 -1.16 -8.63 -22.57
C VAL A 436 -2.11 -7.45 -22.54
N ASP A 437 -3.41 -7.70 -22.63
CA ASP A 437 -4.47 -6.70 -22.60
C ASP A 437 -5.30 -6.86 -21.31
N ALA A 438 -5.56 -5.76 -20.60
CA ALA A 438 -6.37 -5.75 -19.37
C ALA A 438 -7.67 -4.97 -19.54
N PHE A 439 -8.76 -5.56 -19.06
CA PHE A 439 -10.10 -4.97 -19.08
C PHE A 439 -10.71 -5.00 -17.68
N ASP A 440 -11.46 -3.97 -17.32
CA ASP A 440 -12.43 -4.06 -16.22
C ASP A 440 -13.57 -4.99 -16.66
N LYS A 441 -13.89 -6.01 -15.86
CA LYS A 441 -14.87 -7.04 -16.20
C LYS A 441 -16.31 -6.53 -16.11
N ASP A 442 -16.58 -5.55 -15.26
CA ASP A 442 -17.93 -5.04 -15.02
C ASP A 442 -18.35 -4.04 -16.09
N SER A 443 -17.48 -3.06 -16.34
CA SER A 443 -17.73 -2.03 -17.35
C SER A 443 -17.27 -2.45 -18.76
N LEU A 444 -16.50 -3.54 -18.88
CA LEU A 444 -15.78 -3.92 -20.10
C LEU A 444 -14.87 -2.80 -20.64
N THR A 445 -14.47 -1.86 -19.80
CA THR A 445 -13.56 -0.78 -20.20
C THR A 445 -12.14 -1.31 -20.35
N TYR A 446 -11.44 -0.80 -21.37
CA TYR A 446 -10.06 -1.17 -21.64
C TYR A 446 -9.13 -0.34 -20.76
N LEU A 447 -8.27 -1.01 -20.00
CA LEU A 447 -7.40 -0.35 -19.02
C LEU A 447 -5.99 -0.15 -19.57
N ALA A 448 -5.38 -1.19 -20.13
CA ALA A 448 -3.94 -1.20 -20.41
C ALA A 448 -3.52 -2.29 -21.40
N SER A 449 -2.36 -2.07 -22.04
CA SER A 449 -1.64 -3.07 -22.84
C SER A 449 -0.16 -3.11 -22.51
N TRP A 450 0.43 -4.31 -22.57
CA TRP A 450 1.88 -4.52 -22.50
C TRP A 450 2.37 -5.35 -23.68
N HIS A 451 3.55 -5.00 -24.20
CA HIS A 451 4.21 -5.70 -25.32
C HIS A 451 5.56 -6.28 -24.90
N LEU A 452 5.65 -7.61 -24.82
CA LEU A 452 6.81 -8.34 -24.30
C LEU A 452 7.51 -9.12 -25.42
N ASN A 453 8.82 -8.89 -25.57
CA ASN A 453 9.62 -9.58 -26.58
C ASN A 453 10.00 -10.99 -26.10
N ILE A 454 10.07 -11.96 -27.02
CA ILE A 454 10.61 -13.29 -26.74
C ILE A 454 12.12 -13.29 -27.02
N PRO A 455 13.00 -13.44 -26.01
CA PRO A 455 14.44 -13.20 -26.16
C PRO A 455 15.15 -14.27 -27.00
N PHE A 456 14.73 -15.54 -26.92
CA PHE A 456 15.42 -16.65 -27.55
C PHE A 456 14.49 -17.42 -28.50
N LEU A 457 14.27 -16.85 -29.69
CA LEU A 457 13.43 -17.47 -30.73
C LEU A 457 13.98 -18.82 -31.24
N PHE A 458 15.25 -19.17 -31.04
CA PHE A 458 15.75 -20.50 -31.42
C PHE A 458 15.33 -21.60 -30.43
N LEU A 459 14.97 -21.27 -29.19
CA LEU A 459 14.58 -22.28 -28.19
C LEU A 459 13.20 -22.88 -28.50
N PRO A 460 13.03 -24.21 -28.37
CA PRO A 460 11.73 -24.84 -28.56
C PRO A 460 10.73 -24.43 -27.47
N VAL A 461 11.21 -24.18 -26.26
CA VAL A 461 10.39 -23.72 -25.12
C VAL A 461 11.02 -22.50 -24.49
N ASN A 462 10.30 -21.38 -24.56
CA ASN A 462 10.68 -20.15 -23.85
C ASN A 462 9.95 -20.11 -22.50
N ARG A 463 10.66 -19.82 -21.41
CA ARG A 463 10.07 -19.58 -20.08
C ARG A 463 10.24 -18.10 -19.75
N LEU A 464 9.13 -17.41 -19.55
CA LEU A 464 9.09 -15.97 -19.27
C LEU A 464 8.28 -15.73 -18.01
N ALA A 465 8.81 -14.94 -17.09
CA ALA A 465 8.13 -14.51 -15.88
C ALA A 465 8.20 -12.99 -15.78
N THR A 466 7.06 -12.33 -15.62
CA THR A 466 6.97 -10.87 -15.58
C THR A 466 5.92 -10.41 -14.58
N MET A 467 6.16 -9.26 -13.95
CA MET A 467 5.19 -8.56 -13.11
C MET A 467 4.65 -7.34 -13.86
N LEU A 468 3.33 -7.16 -13.89
CA LEU A 468 2.66 -6.04 -14.54
C LEU A 468 1.85 -5.23 -13.51
N THR A 469 1.85 -3.90 -13.65
CA THR A 469 1.14 -2.98 -12.75
C THR A 469 -0.08 -2.38 -13.45
N LEU A 470 -1.29 -2.68 -12.99
CA LEU A 470 -2.53 -2.11 -13.53
C LEU A 470 -2.64 -0.62 -13.17
N PRO A 471 -2.85 0.28 -14.15
CA PRO A 471 -3.04 1.69 -13.88
C PRO A 471 -4.43 1.94 -13.28
N SER A 472 -4.49 2.83 -12.29
CA SER A 472 -5.76 3.27 -11.64
C SER A 472 -6.54 4.32 -12.44
N TYR A 473 -6.03 4.72 -13.61
CA TYR A 473 -6.64 5.73 -14.47
C TYR A 473 -6.74 5.18 -15.89
N GLN A 474 -7.81 5.54 -16.60
CA GLN A 474 -7.93 5.23 -18.02
C GLN A 474 -6.84 5.99 -18.79
N PRO A 475 -6.05 5.34 -19.67
CA PRO A 475 -5.10 6.07 -20.49
C PRO A 475 -5.88 7.12 -21.28
N SER A 476 -5.65 8.40 -20.98
CA SER A 476 -6.24 9.49 -21.75
C SER A 476 -5.77 9.33 -23.20
N SER A 477 -6.69 9.39 -24.16
CA SER A 477 -6.35 9.31 -25.58
C SER A 477 -5.37 10.43 -25.92
N LEU A 478 -4.10 10.11 -26.19
CA LEU A 478 -3.14 11.09 -26.66
C LEU A 478 -3.39 11.37 -28.14
N ASN A 479 -3.52 12.65 -28.51
CA ASN A 479 -3.63 13.08 -29.91
C ASN A 479 -2.30 13.01 -30.67
N ASN A 480 -1.19 12.64 -30.02
CA ASN A 480 0.15 12.59 -30.62
C ASN A 480 0.56 11.16 -30.94
N CYS A 481 0.00 10.59 -31.99
CA CYS A 481 0.43 9.29 -32.50
C CYS A 481 1.29 9.44 -33.75
N THR A 482 2.31 8.58 -33.87
CA THR A 482 3.23 8.59 -35.01
C THR A 482 2.58 8.12 -36.31
N PHE A 483 1.45 7.42 -36.24
CA PHE A 483 0.66 6.92 -37.38
C PHE A 483 -0.85 7.05 -37.15
N SER A 484 -1.62 7.04 -38.24
CA SER A 484 -3.08 7.22 -38.23
C SER A 484 -3.84 5.90 -37.98
N CYS A 485 -4.74 5.90 -36.99
CA CYS A 485 -5.70 4.82 -36.76
C CYS A 485 -7.01 5.10 -37.49
N TYR A 486 -7.41 4.26 -38.46
CA TYR A 486 -8.63 4.49 -39.24
C TYR A 486 -9.90 4.14 -38.46
N ASN A 487 -10.00 2.88 -38.01
CA ASN A 487 -11.15 2.38 -37.24
C ASN A 487 -10.72 1.94 -35.84
N GLY A 488 -10.07 2.85 -35.12
CA GLY A 488 -9.56 2.58 -33.79
C GLY A 488 -9.11 3.84 -33.06
N VAL A 489 -8.73 3.65 -31.81
CA VAL A 489 -8.16 4.71 -30.95
C VAL A 489 -6.69 4.40 -30.74
N CYS A 490 -5.85 5.42 -30.83
CA CYS A 490 -4.43 5.25 -30.57
C CYS A 490 -4.14 5.18 -29.07
N MET A 491 -3.31 4.21 -28.69
CA MET A 491 -2.95 3.92 -27.31
C MET A 491 -1.44 3.71 -27.21
N GLU A 492 -0.85 3.92 -26.04
CA GLU A 492 0.55 3.64 -25.76
C GLU A 492 0.70 2.34 -24.95
N TYR A 493 1.75 1.57 -25.22
CA TYR A 493 2.11 0.43 -24.36
C TYR A 493 2.67 0.93 -23.02
N ILE A 494 2.29 0.32 -21.91
CA ILE A 494 2.75 0.80 -20.59
C ILE A 494 4.24 0.54 -20.36
N ASN A 495 4.78 -0.53 -20.93
CA ASN A 495 6.17 -0.93 -20.70
C ASN A 495 7.18 -0.38 -21.71
N LYS A 496 6.74 0.30 -22.77
CA LYS A 496 7.61 0.84 -23.83
C LYS A 496 6.97 2.09 -24.44
N GLU A 497 7.80 3.06 -24.80
CA GLU A 497 7.39 4.29 -25.53
C GLU A 497 7.02 3.99 -27.00
N GLN A 498 6.04 3.11 -27.20
CA GLN A 498 5.54 2.69 -28.50
C GLN A 498 4.01 2.76 -28.52
N PHE A 499 3.48 3.35 -29.58
CA PHE A 499 2.05 3.48 -29.79
C PHE A 499 1.50 2.32 -30.64
N PHE A 500 0.23 1.97 -30.43
CA PHE A 500 -0.52 1.00 -31.22
C PHE A 500 -1.97 1.45 -31.41
N CYS A 501 -2.61 1.00 -32.49
CA CYS A 501 -4.03 1.25 -32.69
C CYS A 501 -4.87 0.16 -32.02
N LYS A 502 -5.71 0.55 -31.06
CA LYS A 502 -6.76 -0.29 -30.52
C LYS A 502 -7.96 -0.25 -31.48
N CYS A 503 -8.20 -1.34 -32.18
CA CYS A 503 -9.26 -1.42 -33.18
C CYS A 503 -10.65 -1.53 -32.54
N TYR A 504 -11.65 -0.95 -33.20
CA TYR A 504 -13.05 -1.21 -32.90
C TYR A 504 -13.44 -2.64 -33.29
N SER A 505 -14.51 -3.16 -32.68
CA SER A 505 -15.01 -4.52 -32.96
C SER A 505 -15.23 -4.72 -34.46
N GLY A 506 -14.71 -5.82 -35.01
CA GLY A 506 -14.77 -6.13 -36.44
C GLY A 506 -13.61 -5.57 -37.28
N TRP A 507 -12.63 -4.90 -36.67
CA TRP A 507 -11.43 -4.39 -37.34
C TRP A 507 -10.13 -4.96 -36.71
N SER A 508 -9.07 -5.05 -37.51
CA SER A 508 -7.76 -5.61 -37.14
C SER A 508 -6.63 -5.00 -37.98
N GLY A 509 -5.38 -5.39 -37.67
CA GLY A 509 -4.16 -4.88 -38.28
C GLY A 509 -3.59 -3.67 -37.54
N ILE A 510 -2.32 -3.35 -37.82
CA ILE A 510 -1.55 -2.31 -37.10
C ILE A 510 -2.24 -0.93 -37.13
N GLN A 511 -2.96 -0.61 -38.21
CA GLN A 511 -3.72 0.63 -38.39
C GLN A 511 -5.26 0.46 -38.33
N CYS A 512 -5.75 -0.72 -37.95
CA CYS A 512 -7.19 -1.06 -37.93
C CYS A 512 -7.91 -0.92 -39.29
N HIS A 513 -7.21 -1.22 -40.38
CA HIS A 513 -7.75 -1.11 -41.74
C HIS A 513 -8.34 -2.42 -42.28
N LEU A 514 -8.06 -3.56 -41.63
CA LEU A 514 -8.49 -4.88 -42.08
C LEU A 514 -9.76 -5.31 -41.35
N ARG A 515 -10.70 -5.95 -42.07
CA ARG A 515 -11.90 -6.52 -41.44
C ARG A 515 -11.57 -7.82 -40.72
N ALA A 516 -11.96 -7.91 -39.45
CA ALA A 516 -11.81 -9.07 -38.59
C ALA A 516 -13.14 -9.82 -38.41
N TYR A 517 -13.06 -11.14 -38.27
CA TYR A 517 -14.26 -11.96 -38.04
C TYR A 517 -14.69 -11.92 -36.57
N CYS A 518 -15.70 -11.10 -36.26
CA CYS A 518 -16.22 -10.87 -34.90
C CYS A 518 -17.73 -11.10 -34.77
N SER A 519 -18.33 -12.04 -35.50
CA SER A 519 -19.78 -12.29 -35.47
C SER A 519 -20.25 -13.29 -34.40
N ASP A 520 -19.32 -14.04 -33.80
CA ASP A 520 -19.66 -15.18 -32.92
C ASP A 520 -19.83 -14.78 -31.44
N CYS A 521 -19.48 -13.56 -31.07
CA CYS A 521 -19.56 -13.05 -29.71
C CYS A 521 -20.98 -12.57 -29.34
N SER A 522 -21.34 -12.63 -28.05
CA SER A 522 -22.59 -12.02 -27.57
C SER A 522 -22.60 -10.50 -27.79
N SER A 523 -23.78 -9.91 -27.97
CA SER A 523 -23.94 -8.49 -28.32
C SER A 523 -23.42 -7.51 -27.25
N ASP A 524 -23.34 -7.95 -26.00
CA ASP A 524 -22.86 -7.21 -24.83
C ASP A 524 -21.41 -7.59 -24.45
N SER A 525 -20.68 -8.26 -25.34
CA SER A 525 -19.28 -8.66 -25.14
C SER A 525 -18.34 -7.95 -26.13
N ILE A 526 -17.05 -7.88 -25.79
CA ILE A 526 -16.05 -7.25 -26.65
C ILE A 526 -15.26 -8.32 -27.42
N CYS A 527 -15.17 -8.17 -28.74
CA CYS A 527 -14.30 -8.99 -29.57
C CYS A 527 -12.90 -8.37 -29.63
N VAL A 528 -11.87 -9.13 -29.22
CA VAL A 528 -10.47 -8.69 -29.23
C VAL A 528 -9.75 -9.09 -30.53
N GLY A 529 -10.25 -10.12 -31.21
CA GLY A 529 -9.69 -10.62 -32.47
C GLY A 529 -10.30 -11.96 -32.85
N SER A 530 -9.67 -12.66 -33.78
CA SER A 530 -10.10 -14.01 -34.18
C SER A 530 -8.91 -14.93 -34.44
N ILE A 531 -9.11 -16.23 -34.18
CA ILE A 531 -8.15 -17.30 -34.47
C ILE A 531 -8.88 -18.42 -35.22
N ALA A 532 -8.36 -18.84 -36.37
CA ALA A 532 -8.97 -19.88 -37.22
C ALA A 532 -10.49 -19.69 -37.43
N ASN A 533 -10.91 -18.46 -37.80
CA ASN A 533 -12.31 -18.04 -37.98
C ASN A 533 -13.20 -18.16 -36.73
N ARG A 534 -12.62 -18.17 -35.52
CA ARG A 534 -13.37 -18.08 -34.26
C ARG A 534 -13.03 -16.78 -33.54
N SER A 535 -14.04 -16.03 -33.14
CA SER A 535 -13.88 -14.78 -32.41
C SER A 535 -13.39 -15.02 -30.98
N ILE A 536 -12.52 -14.14 -30.49
CA ILE A 536 -12.01 -14.10 -29.12
C ILE A 536 -12.83 -13.07 -28.36
N CYS A 537 -13.71 -13.54 -27.47
CA CYS A 537 -14.71 -12.71 -26.80
C CYS A 537 -14.36 -12.50 -25.32
N VAL A 538 -14.37 -11.26 -24.85
CA VAL A 538 -14.26 -10.92 -23.43
C VAL A 538 -15.66 -10.74 -22.86
N CYS A 539 -16.03 -11.62 -21.93
CA CYS A 539 -17.38 -11.70 -21.39
C CYS A 539 -17.64 -10.73 -20.24
N PRO A 540 -18.82 -10.07 -20.19
CA PRO A 540 -19.25 -9.27 -19.05
C PRO A 540 -19.46 -10.14 -17.81
N SER A 541 -19.50 -9.49 -16.64
CA SER A 541 -19.86 -10.12 -15.38
C SER A 541 -21.20 -10.88 -15.48
N GLY A 542 -21.22 -12.14 -15.02
CA GLY A 542 -22.39 -13.03 -15.09
C GLY A 542 -22.51 -13.90 -16.35
N LYS A 543 -21.64 -13.72 -17.36
CA LYS A 543 -21.56 -14.57 -18.55
C LYS A 543 -20.20 -15.25 -18.71
N PHE A 544 -20.20 -16.39 -19.41
CA PHE A 544 -18.98 -17.17 -19.66
C PHE A 544 -19.06 -18.00 -20.95
N GLY A 545 -17.97 -18.74 -21.21
CA GLY A 545 -17.79 -19.55 -22.41
C GLY A 545 -17.13 -18.76 -23.54
N SER A 546 -16.61 -19.49 -24.53
CA SER A 546 -15.83 -18.90 -25.64
C SER A 546 -16.57 -17.84 -26.46
N ARG A 547 -17.90 -17.86 -26.45
CA ARG A 547 -18.78 -16.91 -27.14
C ARG A 547 -19.54 -15.96 -26.21
N CYS A 548 -19.34 -16.07 -24.88
CA CYS A 548 -20.07 -15.31 -23.87
C CYS A 548 -21.60 -15.48 -23.93
N LEU A 549 -22.10 -16.62 -24.41
CA LEU A 549 -23.55 -16.91 -24.50
C LEU A 549 -24.07 -17.64 -23.25
N LEU A 550 -23.19 -18.29 -22.50
CA LEU A 550 -23.56 -19.05 -21.30
C LEU A 550 -23.71 -18.08 -20.13
N LYS A 551 -24.77 -18.25 -19.34
CA LYS A 551 -25.04 -17.48 -18.12
C LYS A 551 -24.85 -18.39 -16.90
N TYR A 552 -24.37 -17.81 -15.80
CA TYR A 552 -24.40 -18.50 -14.52
C TYR A 552 -25.82 -18.46 -13.94
N SER A 553 -26.34 -19.61 -13.51
CA SER A 553 -27.54 -19.67 -12.68
C SER A 553 -27.11 -19.60 -11.21
N CYS A 554 -27.19 -18.40 -10.63
CA CYS A 554 -26.89 -18.21 -9.20
C CYS A 554 -28.12 -18.59 -8.35
N PRO A 555 -27.96 -19.36 -7.27
CA PRO A 555 -28.97 -19.44 -6.22
C PRO A 555 -29.10 -18.06 -5.54
N ILE A 556 -30.31 -17.53 -5.46
CA ILE A 556 -30.60 -16.28 -4.73
C ILE A 556 -30.08 -16.42 -3.28
N ASN A 557 -29.34 -15.42 -2.79
CA ASN A 557 -28.72 -15.37 -1.44
C ASN A 557 -27.58 -16.37 -1.18
N TYR A 558 -26.81 -16.78 -2.19
CA TYR A 558 -25.59 -17.57 -1.95
C TYR A 558 -24.56 -16.81 -1.09
N CYS A 559 -24.32 -15.54 -1.40
CA CYS A 559 -23.55 -14.61 -0.54
C CYS A 559 -24.52 -13.86 0.38
N LYS A 560 -24.29 -13.91 1.69
CA LYS A 560 -25.05 -13.18 2.71
C LYS A 560 -24.49 -11.77 2.92
N ASN A 561 -25.18 -10.94 3.71
CA ASN A 561 -24.68 -9.63 4.20
C ASN A 561 -24.13 -8.70 3.10
N ASN A 562 -24.87 -8.56 1.99
CA ASN A 562 -24.49 -7.77 0.81
C ASN A 562 -23.17 -8.19 0.13
N GLY A 563 -22.72 -9.43 0.34
CA GLY A 563 -21.56 -9.98 -0.37
C GLY A 563 -21.79 -10.09 -1.88
N ARG A 564 -20.78 -9.73 -2.66
CA ARG A 564 -20.77 -9.77 -4.12
C ARG A 564 -20.19 -11.10 -4.61
N TYR A 565 -20.92 -11.81 -5.47
CA TYR A 565 -20.48 -13.12 -5.96
C TYR A 565 -19.48 -13.00 -7.12
N VAL A 566 -18.48 -13.89 -7.17
CA VAL A 566 -17.48 -13.98 -8.25
C VAL A 566 -17.19 -15.44 -8.59
N VAL A 567 -16.99 -15.73 -9.87
CA VAL A 567 -16.58 -17.05 -10.37
C VAL A 567 -15.16 -16.94 -10.95
N LEU A 568 -14.21 -17.65 -10.35
CA LEU A 568 -12.79 -17.58 -10.71
C LEU A 568 -12.40 -18.55 -11.83
N ASP A 569 -12.93 -19.79 -11.84
CA ASP A 569 -12.67 -20.75 -12.91
C ASP A 569 -13.96 -21.15 -13.64
N GLN A 570 -14.11 -20.62 -14.85
CA GLN A 570 -15.27 -20.86 -15.71
C GLN A 570 -15.39 -22.32 -16.20
N ARG A 571 -14.36 -23.16 -15.96
CA ARG A 571 -14.32 -24.56 -16.40
C ARG A 571 -14.81 -25.54 -15.33
N MET A 572 -14.90 -25.13 -14.07
CA MET A 572 -15.34 -25.97 -12.95
C MET A 572 -16.62 -25.40 -12.33
N ILE A 573 -17.76 -25.92 -12.80
CA ILE A 573 -19.11 -25.40 -12.52
C ILE A 573 -19.57 -25.69 -11.08
N GLU A 574 -19.04 -26.70 -10.40
CA GLU A 574 -19.59 -27.16 -9.11
C GLU A 574 -18.83 -26.70 -7.85
N THR A 575 -17.62 -26.11 -7.95
CA THR A 575 -16.75 -25.92 -6.76
C THR A 575 -15.99 -24.59 -6.66
N SER A 576 -16.21 -23.61 -7.55
CA SER A 576 -15.39 -22.38 -7.60
C SER A 576 -16.16 -21.06 -7.45
N PHE A 577 -17.22 -21.05 -6.64
CA PHE A 577 -17.92 -19.82 -6.28
C PHE A 577 -17.25 -19.15 -5.08
N PHE A 578 -16.95 -17.86 -5.22
CA PHE A 578 -16.39 -17.03 -4.15
C PHE A 578 -17.31 -15.84 -3.90
N CYS A 579 -17.43 -15.44 -2.63
CA CYS A 579 -18.12 -14.22 -2.24
C CYS A 579 -17.08 -13.19 -1.81
N LEU A 580 -17.09 -12.02 -2.47
CA LEU A 580 -16.43 -10.81 -1.99
C LEU A 580 -17.31 -10.18 -0.93
N CYS A 581 -16.82 -10.12 0.29
CA CYS A 581 -17.58 -9.64 1.42
C CYS A 581 -17.42 -8.12 1.60
N SER A 582 -18.38 -7.50 2.28
CA SER A 582 -18.23 -6.12 2.73
C SER A 582 -17.28 -6.08 3.93
N GLU A 583 -16.62 -4.95 4.20
CA GLU A 583 -15.57 -4.78 5.23
C GLU A 583 -15.94 -5.24 6.66
N GLN A 584 -17.21 -5.54 6.94
CA GLN A 584 -17.70 -5.95 8.25
C GLN A 584 -17.93 -7.47 8.36
N PHE A 585 -17.77 -8.22 7.27
CA PHE A 585 -18.12 -9.64 7.21
C PHE A 585 -17.09 -10.42 6.41
N TYR A 586 -16.86 -11.67 6.78
CA TYR A 586 -15.96 -12.59 6.12
C TYR A 586 -16.55 -14.02 6.09
N GLY A 587 -15.80 -14.94 5.49
CA GLY A 587 -16.20 -16.34 5.33
C GLY A 587 -16.65 -16.66 3.89
N PRO A 588 -16.76 -17.95 3.55
CA PRO A 588 -17.00 -18.40 2.17
C PRO A 588 -18.31 -17.87 1.56
N LYS A 589 -19.28 -17.48 2.40
CA LYS A 589 -20.56 -16.87 2.02
C LYS A 589 -20.79 -15.51 2.70
N CYS A 590 -19.76 -14.87 3.26
CA CYS A 590 -19.88 -13.63 4.04
C CYS A 590 -20.81 -13.77 5.25
N GLU A 591 -20.81 -14.94 5.89
CA GLU A 591 -21.71 -15.28 6.98
C GLU A 591 -21.19 -14.88 8.37
N LEU A 592 -19.89 -14.66 8.53
CA LEU A 592 -19.25 -14.34 9.80
C LEU A 592 -18.97 -12.84 9.90
N PRO A 593 -19.22 -12.17 11.03
CA PRO A 593 -18.81 -10.78 11.23
C PRO A 593 -17.30 -10.70 11.50
N GLU A 594 -16.60 -9.75 10.88
CA GLU A 594 -15.19 -9.48 11.16
C GLU A 594 -14.98 -8.95 12.58
N GLY A 595 -13.84 -9.27 13.19
CA GLY A 595 -13.50 -8.76 14.51
C GLY A 595 -13.18 -7.26 14.45
N GLN A 596 -13.78 -6.47 15.35
CA GLN A 596 -13.58 -5.03 15.40
C GLN A 596 -12.49 -4.66 16.41
N LEU A 597 -11.40 -4.06 15.91
CA LEU A 597 -10.33 -3.47 16.72
C LEU A 597 -10.42 -1.95 16.72
N THR A 598 -10.65 -1.38 17.90
CA THR A 598 -10.71 0.07 18.11
C THR A 598 -9.49 0.53 18.91
N ILE A 599 -8.68 1.43 18.34
CA ILE A 599 -7.47 1.97 18.96
C ILE A 599 -7.66 3.46 19.19
N SER A 600 -7.48 3.92 20.44
CA SER A 600 -7.58 5.33 20.82
C SER A 600 -6.23 5.90 21.27
N VAL A 601 -5.85 7.07 20.77
CA VAL A 601 -4.53 7.65 21.01
C VAL A 601 -4.62 8.80 22.01
N HIS A 602 -3.84 8.70 23.10
CA HIS A 602 -3.86 9.64 24.21
C HIS A 602 -2.49 10.31 24.41
N ASN A 603 -2.48 11.62 24.67
CA ASN A 603 -1.29 12.41 25.04
C ASN A 603 -0.07 12.28 24.09
N MET A 604 -0.29 12.12 22.79
CA MET A 604 0.78 12.04 21.78
C MET A 604 0.46 12.91 20.57
N THR A 605 1.49 13.48 19.94
CA THR A 605 1.40 14.12 18.62
C THR A 605 1.50 13.03 17.56
N ILE A 606 0.48 12.90 16.72
CA ILE A 606 0.37 11.80 15.76
C ILE A 606 0.59 12.36 14.35
N PRO A 607 1.45 11.74 13.52
CA PRO A 607 1.52 12.03 12.10
C PRO A 607 0.17 11.72 11.41
N PRO A 608 -0.06 12.21 10.17
CA PRO A 608 -1.32 11.98 9.45
C PRO A 608 -1.53 10.52 9.00
N TYR A 609 -0.70 9.59 9.44
CA TYR A 609 -0.77 8.16 9.12
C TYR A 609 -0.17 7.33 10.24
N LEU A 610 -0.56 6.05 10.32
CA LEU A 610 0.11 5.05 11.16
C LEU A 610 0.02 3.66 10.54
N PHE A 611 0.89 2.77 10.98
CA PHE A 611 0.86 1.37 10.59
C PHE A 611 0.38 0.52 11.76
N VAL A 612 -0.62 -0.32 11.54
CA VAL A 612 -1.07 -1.33 12.48
C VAL A 612 -0.58 -2.69 11.99
N ILE A 613 0.27 -3.33 12.79
CA ILE A 613 0.90 -4.61 12.46
C ILE A 613 0.26 -5.68 13.34
N ILE A 614 -0.39 -6.65 12.69
CA ILE A 614 -1.16 -7.70 13.35
C ILE A 614 -0.39 -9.02 13.23
N TYR A 615 -0.26 -9.73 14.35
CA TYR A 615 0.39 -11.03 14.44
C TYR A 615 -0.57 -12.09 14.96
N SER A 616 -0.55 -13.24 14.28
CA SER A 616 -1.18 -14.46 14.77
C SER A 616 -0.09 -15.42 15.28
N ALA A 617 -0.22 -15.86 16.52
CA ALA A 617 0.62 -16.88 17.15
C ALA A 617 -0.21 -18.17 17.31
N ALA A 618 0.24 -19.27 16.70
CA ALA A 618 -0.33 -20.58 16.95
C ALA A 618 0.51 -21.31 18.01
N VAL A 619 -0.12 -22.20 18.78
CA VAL A 619 0.62 -23.09 19.70
C VAL A 619 1.61 -23.91 18.87
N SER A 620 2.89 -23.93 19.28
CA SER A 620 4.01 -24.58 18.58
C SER A 620 4.49 -23.93 17.27
N GLU A 621 4.04 -22.72 16.90
CA GLU A 621 4.61 -21.97 15.76
C GLU A 621 5.05 -20.56 16.16
N PRO A 622 6.16 -20.02 15.61
CA PRO A 622 6.56 -18.65 15.89
C PRO A 622 5.47 -17.66 15.40
N PRO A 623 5.27 -16.51 16.07
CA PRO A 623 4.30 -15.51 15.64
C PRO A 623 4.54 -15.11 14.20
N ARG A 624 3.54 -15.32 13.33
CA ARG A 624 3.60 -14.92 11.92
C ARG A 624 2.81 -13.64 11.74
N SER A 625 3.42 -12.67 11.04
CA SER A 625 2.72 -11.44 10.67
C SER A 625 1.55 -11.82 9.76
N SER A 626 0.32 -11.59 10.22
CA SER A 626 -0.88 -11.94 9.47
C SER A 626 -1.25 -10.83 8.49
N SER A 627 -1.17 -9.58 8.93
CA SER A 627 -1.45 -8.41 8.10
C SER A 627 -0.78 -7.14 8.62
N VAL A 628 -0.49 -6.22 7.70
CA VAL A 628 -0.11 -4.83 8.00
C VAL A 628 -1.21 -3.97 7.42
N LYS A 629 -1.77 -3.06 8.23
CA LYS A 629 -2.77 -2.10 7.78
C LYS A 629 -2.22 -0.69 7.89
N LEU A 630 -2.14 -0.01 6.76
CA LEU A 630 -1.81 1.42 6.68
C LEU A 630 -3.10 2.23 6.83
N GLN A 631 -3.16 3.08 7.86
CA GLN A 631 -4.31 3.92 8.13
C GLN A 631 -3.94 5.40 7.99
N LYS A 632 -4.72 6.14 7.20
CA LYS A 632 -4.67 7.61 7.16
C LYS A 632 -5.51 8.18 8.29
N LEU A 633 -4.98 9.17 8.98
CA LEU A 633 -5.66 9.87 10.07
C LEU A 633 -6.16 11.23 9.60
N THR A 634 -7.38 11.58 9.98
CA THR A 634 -7.83 12.98 9.85
C THR A 634 -7.24 13.83 10.97
N MET A 635 -7.14 15.14 10.75
CA MET A 635 -6.46 16.12 11.61
C MET A 635 -6.90 16.11 13.09
N PHE A 636 -8.11 15.62 13.40
CA PHE A 636 -8.67 15.55 14.75
C PHE A 636 -9.04 14.13 15.19
N GLN A 637 -8.77 13.12 14.36
CA GLN A 637 -9.11 11.75 14.66
C GLN A 637 -8.10 11.16 15.64
N ARG A 638 -8.59 10.88 16.85
CA ARG A 638 -7.83 10.20 17.92
C ARG A 638 -8.24 8.75 18.10
N GLN A 639 -9.16 8.25 17.29
CA GLN A 639 -9.67 6.89 17.38
C GLN A 639 -9.74 6.26 15.99
N ILE A 640 -9.26 5.03 15.89
CA ILE A 640 -9.24 4.25 14.66
C ILE A 640 -10.00 2.96 14.92
N THR A 641 -10.81 2.55 13.95
CA THR A 641 -11.51 1.26 13.96
C THR A 641 -11.06 0.46 12.76
N LEU A 642 -10.55 -0.75 13.00
CA LEU A 642 -10.11 -1.70 12.00
C LEU A 642 -10.95 -2.97 12.12
N TYR A 643 -11.23 -3.61 10.99
CA TYR A 643 -11.87 -4.92 10.93
C TYR A 643 -10.82 -5.96 10.51
N ASN A 644 -10.83 -7.17 11.08
CA ASN A 644 -9.90 -8.23 10.70
C ASN A 644 -10.60 -9.58 10.60
N GLU A 645 -10.26 -10.36 9.56
CA GLU A 645 -10.83 -11.68 9.28
C GLU A 645 -10.39 -12.74 10.29
N ASN A 646 -9.11 -12.71 10.69
CA ASN A 646 -8.50 -13.75 11.52
C ASN A 646 -8.36 -13.31 12.97
N TRP A 647 -8.46 -14.28 13.88
CA TRP A 647 -8.02 -14.10 15.26
C TRP A 647 -6.53 -13.75 15.30
N PHE A 648 -6.20 -12.73 16.09
CA PHE A 648 -4.84 -12.28 16.36
C PHE A 648 -4.63 -12.17 17.87
N GLN A 649 -3.40 -12.44 18.28
CA GLN A 649 -2.97 -12.39 19.68
C GLN A 649 -2.18 -11.12 19.96
N ILE A 650 -1.46 -10.59 18.97
CA ILE A 650 -0.51 -9.47 19.17
C ILE A 650 -0.78 -8.37 18.12
N VAL A 651 -0.87 -7.12 18.57
CA VAL A 651 -0.97 -5.94 17.69
C VAL A 651 0.01 -4.86 18.11
N PHE A 652 0.80 -4.40 17.15
CA PHE A 652 1.68 -3.25 17.30
C PHE A 652 1.20 -2.08 16.44
N VAL A 653 1.37 -0.86 16.94
CA VAL A 653 1.18 0.38 16.17
C VAL A 653 2.53 1.03 15.99
N LYS A 654 2.96 1.21 14.74
CA LYS A 654 4.18 1.94 14.40
C LYS A 654 3.84 3.38 14.07
N ILE A 655 4.47 4.31 14.78
CA ILE A 655 4.39 5.75 14.57
C ILE A 655 5.83 6.24 14.34
N ASP A 656 6.10 6.75 13.15
CA ASP A 656 7.45 7.09 12.69
C ASP A 656 8.45 5.93 12.86
N THR A 657 9.37 6.03 13.82
CA THR A 657 10.37 4.99 14.15
C THR A 657 9.99 4.14 15.36
N ASN A 658 8.98 4.53 16.13
CA ASN A 658 8.66 3.92 17.41
C ASN A 658 7.52 2.90 17.29
N TYR A 659 7.60 1.85 18.10
CA TYR A 659 6.61 0.79 18.15
C TYR A 659 5.83 0.86 19.47
N TYR A 660 4.51 0.78 19.39
CA TYR A 660 3.60 0.80 20.54
C TYR A 660 2.83 -0.51 20.61
N LEU A 661 2.79 -1.13 21.79
CA LEU A 661 1.99 -2.33 22.02
C LEU A 661 0.52 -1.92 22.20
N ALA A 662 -0.35 -2.38 21.30
CA ALA A 662 -1.78 -2.08 21.34
C ALA A 662 -2.63 -3.25 21.84
N VAL A 663 -2.29 -4.50 21.51
CA VAL A 663 -3.02 -5.70 21.97
C VAL A 663 -2.04 -6.84 22.25
N LEU A 664 -2.26 -7.57 23.34
CA LEU A 664 -1.63 -8.83 23.69
C LEU A 664 -2.66 -9.71 24.42
N GLN A 665 -3.13 -10.79 23.80
CA GLN A 665 -4.20 -11.65 24.33
C GLN A 665 -4.02 -13.14 23.99
N GLU A 666 -4.54 -14.02 24.84
CA GLU A 666 -4.54 -15.48 24.65
C GLU A 666 -5.90 -16.03 24.18
N PHE A 667 -7.01 -15.27 24.32
CA PHE A 667 -8.36 -15.72 24.00
C PHE A 667 -8.96 -15.03 22.77
N GLU A 668 -9.90 -15.70 22.11
CA GLU A 668 -10.68 -15.15 21.00
C GLU A 668 -11.65 -14.08 21.51
N VAL A 669 -11.33 -12.81 21.26
CA VAL A 669 -12.22 -11.67 21.51
C VAL A 669 -12.54 -11.00 20.18
N LEU A 670 -13.83 -10.99 19.82
CA LEU A 670 -14.33 -10.41 18.55
C LEU A 670 -14.20 -8.88 18.52
N ASN A 671 -14.53 -8.19 19.61
CA ASN A 671 -14.52 -6.73 19.67
C ASN A 671 -13.57 -6.25 20.76
N ILE A 672 -12.52 -5.54 20.35
CA ILE A 672 -11.44 -5.08 21.23
C ILE A 672 -11.36 -3.56 21.15
N SER A 673 -11.40 -2.89 22.30
CA SER A 673 -11.12 -1.46 22.41
C SER A 673 -9.88 -1.23 23.27
N THR A 674 -8.93 -0.46 22.74
CA THR A 674 -7.60 -0.24 23.33
C THR A 674 -7.19 1.22 23.29
N SER A 675 -6.23 1.61 24.13
CA SER A 675 -5.64 2.95 24.11
C SER A 675 -4.13 2.92 24.10
N ILE A 676 -3.50 3.66 23.19
CA ILE A 676 -2.04 3.80 23.12
C ILE A 676 -1.59 5.17 23.65
N GLY A 677 -0.51 5.17 24.41
CA GLY A 677 0.14 6.32 25.03
C GLY A 677 1.65 6.08 25.17
N PRO A 678 2.42 7.05 25.70
CA PRO A 678 3.86 6.90 25.93
C PRO A 678 4.21 5.73 26.84
N ASP A 679 3.30 5.34 27.74
CA ASP A 679 3.40 4.18 28.64
C ASP A 679 3.42 2.83 27.90
N ARG A 680 3.05 2.80 26.62
CA ARG A 680 2.95 1.59 25.80
C ARG A 680 4.02 1.49 24.72
N GLN A 681 5.01 2.37 24.76
CA GLN A 681 6.12 2.35 23.81
C GLN A 681 7.05 1.18 24.11
N CYS A 682 7.34 0.34 23.12
CA CYS A 682 8.42 -0.63 23.20
C CYS A 682 9.75 0.11 22.99
N LEU A 683 10.66 0.01 23.96
CA LEU A 683 11.95 0.70 23.90
C LEU A 683 12.94 -0.02 22.98
N SER A 684 13.90 0.72 22.43
CA SER A 684 15.02 0.10 21.70
C SER A 684 16.00 -0.52 22.70
N ILE A 685 16.58 -1.67 22.35
CA ILE A 685 17.62 -2.30 23.17
C ILE A 685 18.82 -1.37 23.41
N ASN A 686 19.06 -0.41 22.50
CA ASN A 686 20.13 0.58 22.61
C ASN A 686 19.96 1.52 23.80
N GLU A 687 18.72 1.73 24.25
CA GLU A 687 18.41 2.57 25.42
C GLU A 687 18.46 1.77 26.73
N LEU A 688 18.46 0.44 26.66
CA LEU A 688 18.39 -0.46 27.81
C LEU A 688 19.74 -1.08 28.20
N LEU A 689 20.66 -1.23 27.24
CA LEU A 689 21.99 -1.80 27.47
C LEU A 689 23.06 -0.72 27.66
N ASP A 690 24.07 -1.01 28.46
CA ASP A 690 25.23 -0.14 28.64
C ASP A 690 26.05 -0.02 27.35
N SER A 691 26.77 1.10 27.19
CA SER A 691 27.58 1.39 26.00
C SER A 691 28.59 0.28 25.62
N SER A 692 29.12 -0.47 26.60
CA SER A 692 30.04 -1.60 26.38
C SER A 692 29.33 -2.86 25.90
N GLN A 693 28.11 -3.11 26.38
CA GLN A 693 27.28 -4.27 26.00
C GLN A 693 26.67 -4.08 24.61
N PHE A 694 26.34 -2.84 24.23
CA PHE A 694 25.85 -2.54 22.88
C PHE A 694 26.91 -2.76 21.79
N ALA A 695 28.18 -2.51 22.08
CA ALA A 695 29.28 -2.71 21.14
C ALA A 695 29.56 -4.19 20.82
N MET A 696 28.96 -5.13 21.56
CA MET A 696 29.15 -6.57 21.34
C MET A 696 28.44 -7.06 20.07
N PRO A 697 29.01 -8.07 19.38
CA PRO A 697 28.34 -8.75 18.28
C PRO A 697 26.99 -9.37 18.69
N LYS A 698 26.08 -9.46 17.71
CA LYS A 698 24.68 -9.91 17.89
C LYS A 698 24.55 -11.22 18.68
N ILE A 699 25.43 -12.19 18.42
CA ILE A 699 25.48 -13.52 19.07
C ILE A 699 25.76 -13.47 20.57
N GLN A 700 26.42 -12.42 21.05
CA GLN A 700 26.66 -12.19 22.49
C GLN A 700 25.56 -11.30 23.08
N ARG A 701 25.14 -10.26 22.35
CA ARG A 701 24.13 -9.29 22.83
C ARG A 701 22.79 -9.93 23.21
N VAL A 702 22.31 -10.89 22.42
CA VAL A 702 21.01 -11.57 22.67
C VAL A 702 20.99 -12.31 24.02
N LYS A 703 22.14 -12.77 24.51
CA LYS A 703 22.26 -13.49 25.79
C LYS A 703 22.01 -12.60 27.01
N PHE A 704 21.99 -11.28 26.85
CA PHE A 704 21.70 -10.30 27.91
C PHE A 704 20.22 -9.89 28.00
N TYR A 705 19.35 -10.36 27.09
CA TYR A 705 17.96 -9.89 27.01
C TYR A 705 17.14 -10.19 28.26
N HIS A 706 17.39 -11.32 28.92
CA HIS A 706 16.75 -11.64 30.21
C HIS A 706 17.11 -10.62 31.30
N ILE A 707 18.35 -10.10 31.33
CA ILE A 707 18.81 -9.13 32.33
C ILE A 707 18.08 -7.78 32.17
N SER A 708 17.79 -7.37 30.93
CA SER A 708 17.06 -6.13 30.67
C SER A 708 15.66 -6.14 31.30
N CYS A 709 14.95 -7.28 31.24
CA CYS A 709 13.65 -7.45 31.88
C CYS A 709 13.72 -7.49 33.42
N GLN A 710 14.83 -7.94 33.99
CA GLN A 710 15.06 -8.00 35.44
C GLN A 710 15.40 -6.64 36.03
N THR A 711 16.16 -5.83 35.28
CA THR A 711 16.61 -4.50 35.73
C THR A 711 15.45 -3.49 35.68
N HIS A 712 14.56 -3.62 34.70
CA HIS A 712 13.43 -2.72 34.48
C HIS A 712 12.09 -3.44 34.70
N HIS A 713 11.59 -3.44 35.93
CA HIS A 713 10.37 -4.18 36.29
C HIS A 713 9.10 -3.70 35.57
N ASP A 714 9.05 -2.44 35.13
CA ASP A 714 7.91 -1.86 34.40
C ASP A 714 7.96 -2.08 32.88
N LEU A 715 9.05 -2.65 32.35
CA LEU A 715 9.25 -2.86 30.92
C LEU A 715 8.31 -3.97 30.40
N GLN A 716 7.42 -3.64 29.48
CA GLN A 716 6.51 -4.61 28.86
C GLN A 716 7.09 -5.25 27.60
N CYS A 717 7.69 -4.43 26.74
CA CYS A 717 8.26 -4.85 25.47
C CYS A 717 9.48 -4.01 25.10
N PHE A 718 10.39 -4.61 24.36
CA PHE A 718 11.53 -3.94 23.76
C PHE A 718 11.90 -4.61 22.44
N PHE A 719 12.74 -3.94 21.65
CA PHE A 719 13.11 -4.45 20.33
C PHE A 719 14.58 -4.21 19.98
N ASP A 720 15.13 -5.12 19.18
CA ASP A 720 16.45 -5.04 18.56
C ASP A 720 16.31 -5.06 17.02
N GLU A 721 17.42 -5.12 16.28
CA GLU A 721 17.44 -5.23 14.82
C GLU A 721 16.73 -6.47 14.25
N ALA A 722 16.65 -7.58 15.01
CA ALA A 722 16.11 -8.85 14.53
C ALA A 722 14.97 -9.43 15.39
N TYR A 723 14.87 -9.02 16.66
CA TYR A 723 13.95 -9.61 17.63
C TYR A 723 13.05 -8.55 18.27
N MET A 724 11.77 -8.87 18.37
CA MET A 724 10.83 -8.17 19.24
C MET A 724 10.60 -9.05 20.48
N CYS A 725 10.75 -8.45 21.66
CA CYS A 725 10.76 -9.17 22.92
C CYS A 725 9.68 -8.64 23.87
N PHE A 726 9.07 -9.56 24.61
CA PHE A 726 8.21 -9.24 25.75
C PHE A 726 8.86 -9.66 27.05
N CYS A 727 8.64 -8.89 28.11
CA CYS A 727 9.01 -9.31 29.46
C CYS A 727 7.83 -10.03 30.12
N THR A 728 8.07 -11.23 30.64
CA THR A 728 7.08 -12.00 31.39
C THR A 728 6.86 -11.42 32.79
N GLN A 729 5.82 -11.88 33.49
CA GLN A 729 5.59 -11.54 34.90
C GLN A 729 6.72 -11.97 35.82
N GLU A 730 7.49 -12.99 35.40
CA GLU A 730 8.67 -13.50 36.10
C GLU A 730 9.96 -12.79 35.64
N HIS A 731 9.85 -11.69 34.88
CA HIS A 731 10.97 -10.89 34.38
C HIS A 731 11.94 -11.64 33.44
N HIS A 732 11.44 -12.60 32.66
CA HIS A 732 12.20 -13.22 31.58
C HIS A 732 11.84 -12.60 30.23
N ALA A 733 12.82 -12.48 29.33
CA ALA A 733 12.57 -12.12 27.94
C ALA A 733 11.98 -13.29 27.15
N ASN A 734 10.96 -13.02 26.35
CA ASN A 734 10.33 -13.95 25.43
C ASN A 734 10.26 -13.27 24.07
N CYS A 735 11.11 -13.71 23.15
CA CYS A 735 11.37 -13.01 21.90
C CYS A 735 10.99 -13.84 20.68
N PHE A 736 10.56 -13.16 19.63
CA PHE A 736 10.37 -13.76 18.32
C PHE A 736 11.01 -12.89 17.24
N LYS A 737 11.34 -13.52 16.12
CA LYS A 737 11.94 -12.81 14.98
C LYS A 737 10.94 -11.81 14.41
N PHE A 738 11.35 -10.56 14.31
CA PHE A 738 10.52 -9.46 13.81
C PHE A 738 11.18 -8.86 12.58
N SER A 739 10.48 -8.91 11.43
CA SER A 739 10.98 -8.27 10.22
C SER A 739 10.67 -6.78 10.26
N TYR A 740 11.67 -5.96 10.61
CA TYR A 740 11.59 -4.50 10.51
C TYR A 740 11.65 -4.01 9.06
N ALA A 741 12.14 -4.86 8.14
CA ALA A 741 12.40 -4.59 6.73
C ALA A 741 11.14 -4.65 5.85
N ASN A 742 10.03 -4.07 6.30
CA ASN A 742 8.94 -3.78 5.39
C ASN A 742 9.26 -2.45 4.69
N ASN A 743 9.68 -2.53 3.42
CA ASN A 743 9.72 -1.35 2.56
C ASN A 743 8.27 -0.88 2.33
N PHE A 744 7.81 -0.03 3.25
CA PHE A 744 6.53 0.66 3.13
C PHE A 744 6.56 1.70 2.02
N LEU A 745 7.72 2.02 1.46
CA LEU A 745 7.84 2.87 0.28
C LEU A 745 7.30 2.12 -0.94
N CYS A 746 6.50 2.79 -1.75
CA CYS A 746 6.02 2.22 -3.01
C CYS A 746 7.20 1.97 -3.95
N GLN A 747 7.24 0.78 -4.55
CA GLN A 747 8.30 0.38 -5.46
C GLN A 747 8.36 1.24 -6.73
N TYR A 748 7.23 1.86 -7.11
CA TYR A 748 7.12 2.84 -8.18
C TYR A 748 6.39 4.08 -7.67
N ASN A 749 7.01 5.26 -7.79
CA ASN A 749 6.44 6.54 -7.32
C ASN A 749 5.38 7.13 -8.28
N ILE A 750 4.76 6.29 -9.12
CA ILE A 750 3.79 6.70 -10.16
C ILE A 750 2.47 7.21 -9.53
N HIS A 751 2.24 6.89 -8.25
CA HIS A 751 0.99 7.15 -7.57
C HIS A 751 0.91 8.56 -6.94
N CYS A 752 2.04 9.18 -6.61
CA CYS A 752 2.09 10.48 -5.94
C CYS A 752 2.65 11.56 -6.87
N TYR A 753 1.93 12.67 -6.98
CA TYR A 753 2.35 13.82 -7.77
C TYR A 753 3.24 14.78 -6.95
N ASN A 754 3.91 15.70 -7.66
CA ASN A 754 4.64 16.83 -7.07
C ASN A 754 5.69 16.45 -6.01
N GLY A 755 6.40 15.34 -6.22
CA GLY A 755 7.46 14.89 -5.29
C GLY A 755 6.93 14.32 -3.98
N GLY A 756 5.64 13.98 -3.89
CA GLY A 756 5.09 13.25 -2.76
C GLY A 756 5.76 11.89 -2.56
N THR A 757 5.90 11.47 -1.31
CA THR A 757 6.43 10.15 -0.95
C THR A 757 5.27 9.17 -0.82
N CYS A 758 5.35 8.06 -1.56
CA CYS A 758 4.31 7.04 -1.58
C CYS A 758 4.56 5.98 -0.51
N LEU A 759 3.56 5.75 0.34
CA LEU A 759 3.53 4.66 1.32
C LEU A 759 2.49 3.61 0.93
N GLN A 760 2.82 2.34 1.18
CA GLN A 760 1.99 1.16 0.97
C GLN A 760 2.09 0.21 2.17
N ASP A 761 1.03 -0.54 2.42
CA ASP A 761 0.90 -1.55 3.46
C ASP A 761 1.71 -2.83 3.18
N SER A 762 1.74 -3.29 1.93
CA SER A 762 2.63 -4.36 1.46
C SER A 762 3.17 -4.06 0.06
N SER A 763 4.19 -4.80 -0.39
CA SER A 763 4.78 -4.64 -1.73
C SER A 763 4.18 -5.57 -2.80
N ILE A 764 3.42 -6.58 -2.38
CA ILE A 764 2.87 -7.62 -3.28
C ILE A 764 1.37 -7.44 -3.44
N CYS A 765 0.65 -7.22 -2.33
CA CYS A 765 -0.79 -7.01 -2.30
C CYS A 765 -1.10 -5.75 -1.51
N ASN A 766 -1.12 -4.63 -2.21
CA ASN A 766 -1.37 -3.34 -1.59
C ASN A 766 -2.86 -3.22 -1.33
N SER A 767 -3.28 -3.21 -0.07
CA SER A 767 -4.67 -2.89 0.26
C SER A 767 -4.87 -1.38 0.24
N ASN A 768 -3.90 -0.61 0.75
CA ASN A 768 -3.99 0.84 0.92
C ASN A 768 -2.70 1.53 0.50
N THR A 769 -2.81 2.62 -0.27
CA THR A 769 -1.68 3.49 -0.61
C THR A 769 -1.96 4.91 -0.13
N ILE A 770 -0.98 5.54 0.52
CA ILE A 770 -1.06 6.92 1.00
C ILE A 770 0.09 7.72 0.40
N CYS A 771 -0.23 8.88 -0.17
CA CYS A 771 0.79 9.85 -0.57
C CYS A 771 1.02 10.88 0.54
N ILE A 772 2.24 10.93 1.06
CA ILE A 772 2.68 12.01 1.94
C ILE A 772 3.16 13.16 1.05
N CYS A 773 2.42 14.25 1.14
CA CYS A 773 2.68 15.43 0.33
C CYS A 773 3.76 16.29 0.95
N MET A 774 4.68 16.73 0.10
CA MET A 774 5.62 17.79 0.41
C MET A 774 4.85 19.06 0.84
N ASP A 775 5.50 19.91 1.64
CA ASP A 775 4.87 21.14 2.12
C ASP A 775 4.26 21.92 0.97
N CYS A 776 3.04 22.41 1.20
CA CYS A 776 2.21 23.11 0.21
C CYS A 776 1.51 22.25 -0.82
N PHE A 777 1.64 20.93 -0.79
CA PHE A 777 0.80 20.03 -1.57
C PHE A 777 -0.21 19.30 -0.68
N PHE A 778 -1.39 19.01 -1.25
CA PHE A 778 -2.50 18.34 -0.59
C PHE A 778 -3.37 17.56 -1.58
N GLY A 779 -4.28 16.74 -1.06
CA GLY A 779 -5.06 15.75 -1.81
C GLY A 779 -4.43 14.36 -1.71
N ASP A 780 -5.22 13.32 -2.00
CA ASP A 780 -4.86 11.92 -1.72
C ASP A 780 -3.62 11.44 -2.49
N ARG A 781 -3.28 12.13 -3.58
CA ARG A 781 -2.09 11.90 -4.41
C ARG A 781 -1.18 13.12 -4.50
N CYS A 782 -1.33 14.10 -3.61
CA CYS A 782 -0.57 15.35 -3.64
C CYS A 782 -0.74 16.17 -4.92
N GLN A 783 -1.88 16.01 -5.58
CA GLN A 783 -2.18 16.62 -6.86
C GLN A 783 -2.46 18.13 -6.79
N PHE A 784 -2.80 18.65 -5.61
CA PHE A 784 -3.20 20.05 -5.45
C PHE A 784 -2.16 20.84 -4.67
N TYR A 785 -1.99 22.10 -5.06
CA TYR A 785 -1.09 23.03 -4.39
C TYR A 785 -1.87 24.02 -3.53
N ALA A 786 -1.57 24.06 -2.24
CA ALA A 786 -2.06 25.05 -1.28
C ALA A 786 -1.40 26.39 -1.62
N LYS A 787 -2.15 27.19 -2.37
CA LYS A 787 -1.80 28.52 -2.84
C LYS A 787 -1.33 29.44 -1.70
N GLY A 788 -0.12 29.99 -1.81
CA GLY A 788 0.30 31.17 -1.02
C GLY A 788 -0.17 32.50 -1.65
N ILE A 789 -0.16 32.59 -2.98
CA ILE A 789 -0.36 33.85 -3.71
C ILE A 789 -1.82 34.07 -4.06
N GLY A 790 -2.47 35.07 -3.46
CA GLY A 790 -3.89 35.37 -3.67
C GLY A 790 -4.84 34.50 -2.83
N LEU A 791 -4.50 34.30 -1.54
CA LEU A 791 -5.31 33.63 -0.52
C LEU A 791 -6.74 34.18 -0.48
N THR A 792 -7.70 33.29 -0.67
CA THR A 792 -9.12 33.55 -0.49
C THR A 792 -9.56 33.23 0.94
N LEU A 793 -10.74 33.71 1.34
CA LEU A 793 -11.34 33.37 2.62
C LEU A 793 -11.53 31.85 2.78
N ASP A 794 -11.89 31.18 1.69
CA ASP A 794 -12.10 29.74 1.58
C ASP A 794 -10.79 28.98 1.87
N ASP A 795 -9.65 29.55 1.49
CA ASP A 795 -8.32 28.99 1.75
C ASP A 795 -7.90 29.15 3.22
N MET A 796 -8.23 30.29 3.84
CA MET A 796 -7.85 30.61 5.23
C MET A 796 -8.68 29.87 6.27
N LEU A 797 -9.99 29.70 6.04
CA LEU A 797 -10.89 29.02 6.98
C LEU A 797 -10.97 27.51 6.75
N ARG A 798 -10.39 27.01 5.65
CA ARG A 798 -10.51 25.63 5.16
C ARG A 798 -10.29 24.54 6.21
N TYR A 799 -9.20 24.66 6.96
CA TYR A 799 -8.77 23.65 7.93
C TYR A 799 -9.32 23.90 9.34
N ALA A 800 -9.95 25.06 9.57
CA ALA A 800 -10.45 25.45 10.88
C ALA A 800 -11.91 25.03 11.16
N ILE A 801 -12.69 24.75 10.10
CA ILE A 801 -14.11 24.36 10.18
C ILE A 801 -14.23 22.83 10.29
N LEU A 802 -14.99 22.38 11.29
CA LEU A 802 -15.30 20.96 11.51
C LEU A 802 -16.64 20.60 10.84
N PRO A 803 -16.69 19.57 9.98
CA PRO A 803 -17.93 19.15 9.31
C PRO A 803 -18.89 18.47 10.28
N ASN A 804 -20.20 18.53 10.01
CA ASN A 804 -21.26 17.86 10.78
C ASN A 804 -21.35 18.25 12.28
N ILE A 805 -20.71 19.36 12.68
CA ILE A 805 -20.79 19.91 14.03
C ILE A 805 -21.52 21.26 14.00
N ASN A 806 -22.40 21.49 14.97
CA ASN A 806 -23.14 22.74 15.10
C ASN A 806 -22.21 23.96 15.27
N PHE A 807 -22.63 25.12 14.77
CA PHE A 807 -21.84 26.36 14.81
C PHE A 807 -21.35 26.75 16.23
N ASN A 808 -22.15 26.47 17.26
CA ASN A 808 -21.80 26.79 18.65
C ASN A 808 -20.63 25.97 19.20
N ASP A 809 -20.36 24.79 18.64
CA ASP A 809 -19.27 23.90 19.09
C ASP A 809 -18.02 24.01 18.19
N GLN A 810 -18.05 24.89 17.21
CA GLN A 810 -16.91 25.18 16.34
C GLN A 810 -15.77 25.90 17.08
N SER A 811 -14.59 25.90 16.46
CA SER A 811 -13.37 26.51 16.99
C SER A 811 -13.54 28.00 17.33
N TYR A 812 -12.77 28.48 18.32
CA TYR A 812 -12.79 29.89 18.74
C TYR A 812 -12.48 30.86 17.58
N LEU A 813 -11.61 30.44 16.65
CA LEU A 813 -11.25 31.22 15.46
C LEU A 813 -12.47 31.55 14.59
N ILE A 814 -13.37 30.58 14.36
CA ILE A 814 -14.58 30.78 13.56
C ILE A 814 -15.52 31.76 14.27
N LYS A 815 -15.74 31.57 15.58
CA LYS A 815 -16.62 32.43 16.38
C LYS A 815 -16.19 33.89 16.35
N VAL A 816 -14.90 34.17 16.55
CA VAL A 816 -14.39 35.55 16.50
C VAL A 816 -14.45 36.12 15.09
N SER A 817 -14.13 35.34 14.05
CA SER A 817 -14.24 35.79 12.67
C SER A 817 -15.69 36.14 12.26
N ALA A 818 -16.68 35.40 12.77
CA ALA A 818 -18.09 35.70 12.57
C ALA A 818 -18.51 37.00 13.27
N ILE A 819 -18.05 37.22 14.51
CA ILE A 819 -18.32 38.47 15.24
C ILE A 819 -17.74 39.66 14.48
N LEU A 820 -16.48 39.55 14.02
CA LEU A 820 -15.81 40.66 13.34
C LEU A 820 -16.43 40.99 11.97
N THR A 821 -16.83 39.97 11.20
CA THR A 821 -17.54 40.19 9.92
C THR A 821 -18.90 40.85 10.12
N MET A 822 -19.63 40.50 11.18
CA MET A 822 -20.91 41.14 11.52
C MET A 822 -20.76 42.60 11.97
N ILE A 823 -19.73 42.93 12.76
CA ILE A 823 -19.42 44.32 13.11
C ILE A 823 -19.14 45.15 11.85
N MET A 824 -18.31 44.62 10.95
CA MET A 824 -17.99 45.27 9.67
C MET A 824 -19.23 45.50 8.81
N PHE A 825 -20.18 44.56 8.82
CA PHE A 825 -21.45 44.70 8.12
C PHE A 825 -22.30 45.87 8.64
N ILE A 826 -22.46 45.96 9.96
CA ILE A 826 -23.25 47.02 10.60
C ILE A 826 -22.64 48.39 10.33
N VAL A 827 -21.32 48.54 10.58
CA VAL A 827 -20.60 49.80 10.33
C VAL A 827 -20.66 50.19 8.86
N GLY A 828 -20.46 49.22 7.97
CA GLY A 828 -20.50 49.40 6.52
C GLY A 828 -21.85 49.86 5.97
N LEU A 829 -22.93 49.25 6.45
CA LEU A 829 -24.29 49.63 6.07
C LEU A 829 -24.63 51.04 6.57
N LEU A 830 -24.33 51.36 7.83
CA LEU A 830 -24.54 52.69 8.39
C LEU A 830 -23.81 53.75 7.57
N ASN A 831 -22.52 53.52 7.28
CA ASN A 831 -21.71 54.40 6.43
C ASN A 831 -22.34 54.63 5.04
N SER A 832 -22.82 53.55 4.41
CA SER A 832 -23.44 53.61 3.08
C SER A 832 -24.77 54.36 3.08
N ILE A 833 -25.61 54.17 4.11
CA ILE A 833 -26.88 54.89 4.28
C ILE A 833 -26.62 56.40 4.47
N LEU A 834 -25.65 56.76 5.31
CA LEU A 834 -25.28 58.16 5.52
C LEU A 834 -24.79 58.82 4.22
N CYS A 835 -23.95 58.13 3.45
CA CYS A 835 -23.54 58.59 2.12
C CYS A 835 -24.75 58.75 1.19
N PHE A 836 -25.65 57.77 1.13
CA PHE A 836 -26.83 57.81 0.27
C PHE A 836 -27.69 59.05 0.54
N ILE A 837 -27.97 59.35 1.82
CA ILE A 837 -28.73 60.53 2.25
C ILE A 837 -28.07 61.84 1.78
N THR A 838 -26.73 61.92 1.83
CA THR A 838 -26.01 63.13 1.38
C THR A 838 -26.09 63.36 -0.13
N PHE A 839 -25.81 62.33 -0.92
CA PHE A 839 -25.65 62.44 -2.36
C PHE A 839 -26.96 62.28 -3.15
N TYR A 840 -28.06 61.94 -2.48
CA TYR A 840 -29.41 61.98 -3.07
C TYR A 840 -29.80 63.38 -3.55
N SER A 841 -29.33 64.42 -2.84
CA SER A 841 -29.59 65.83 -3.19
C SER A 841 -29.07 66.18 -4.60
N GLN A 842 -29.84 66.98 -5.36
CA GLN A 842 -29.43 67.44 -6.70
C GLN A 842 -28.23 68.40 -6.66
N GLU A 843 -28.09 69.19 -5.58
CA GLU A 843 -26.96 70.13 -5.40
C GLU A 843 -25.62 69.40 -5.30
N SER A 844 -25.58 68.23 -4.66
CA SER A 844 -24.35 67.45 -4.51
C SER A 844 -23.89 66.77 -5.81
N ARG A 845 -24.76 66.69 -6.83
CA ARG A 845 -24.52 66.05 -8.14
C ARG A 845 -24.31 67.06 -9.28
N GLN A 846 -24.00 68.32 -8.96
CA GLN A 846 -23.76 69.36 -9.97
C GLN A 846 -22.45 69.17 -10.76
N VAL A 847 -21.50 68.40 -10.23
CA VAL A 847 -20.19 68.10 -10.84
C VAL A 847 -19.99 66.58 -10.88
N GLY A 848 -19.27 66.06 -11.87
CA GLY A 848 -19.00 64.62 -12.03
C GLY A 848 -18.46 63.94 -10.77
N CYS A 849 -17.65 64.64 -9.97
CA CYS A 849 -17.15 64.18 -8.66
C CYS A 849 -18.26 63.67 -7.73
N GLY A 850 -19.41 64.36 -7.66
CA GLY A 850 -20.52 63.93 -6.80
C GLY A 850 -21.25 62.67 -7.30
N ILE A 851 -21.22 62.44 -8.62
CA ILE A 851 -21.81 61.25 -9.26
C ILE A 851 -20.92 60.02 -9.01
N TYR A 852 -19.60 60.18 -9.09
CA TYR A 852 -18.65 59.12 -8.76
C TYR A 852 -18.75 58.70 -7.28
N ILE A 853 -18.84 59.65 -6.33
CA ILE A 853 -18.98 59.32 -4.91
C ILE A 853 -20.34 58.63 -4.62
N TYR A 854 -21.40 59.04 -5.33
CA TYR A 854 -22.69 58.33 -5.25
C TYR A 854 -22.57 56.87 -5.73
N ALA A 855 -21.92 56.62 -6.86
CA ALA A 855 -21.65 55.26 -7.34
C ALA A 855 -20.71 54.47 -6.40
N SER A 856 -19.72 55.12 -5.80
CA SER A 856 -18.81 54.53 -4.80
C SER A 856 -19.57 54.11 -3.52
N SER A 857 -20.58 54.86 -3.10
CA SER A 857 -21.41 54.48 -1.94
C SER A 857 -22.24 53.22 -2.18
N ILE A 858 -22.81 53.06 -3.38
CA ILE A 858 -23.58 51.88 -3.78
C ILE A 858 -22.66 50.65 -3.89
N THR A 859 -21.53 50.80 -4.58
CA THR A 859 -20.55 49.72 -4.72
C THR A 859 -19.95 49.31 -3.38
N SER A 860 -19.71 50.26 -2.46
CA SER A 860 -19.26 49.97 -1.09
C SER A 860 -20.28 49.15 -0.30
N ALA A 861 -21.57 49.49 -0.37
CA ALA A 861 -22.63 48.68 0.26
C ALA A 861 -22.66 47.25 -0.31
N LEU A 862 -22.55 47.12 -1.63
CA LEU A 862 -22.50 45.82 -2.31
C LEU A 862 -21.25 45.02 -1.92
N THR A 863 -20.07 45.64 -1.77
CA THR A 863 -18.87 44.92 -1.31
C THR A 863 -19.06 44.30 0.07
N ILE A 864 -19.65 45.03 1.00
CA ILE A 864 -19.79 44.59 2.40
C ILE A 864 -20.88 43.52 2.51
N ALA A 865 -21.98 43.65 1.75
CA ALA A 865 -23.00 42.62 1.65
C ALA A 865 -22.47 41.32 1.00
N MET A 866 -21.67 41.41 -0.07
CA MET A 866 -21.08 40.21 -0.69
C MET A 866 -20.04 39.53 0.20
N LEU A 867 -19.28 40.29 0.99
CA LEU A 867 -18.33 39.75 1.95
C LEU A 867 -19.04 38.90 3.02
N THR A 868 -20.16 39.39 3.56
CA THR A 868 -20.93 38.63 4.56
C THR A 868 -21.60 37.41 3.96
N ILE A 869 -22.20 37.54 2.76
CA ILE A 869 -22.78 36.39 2.04
C ILE A 869 -21.71 35.31 1.81
N LYS A 870 -20.51 35.71 1.37
CA LYS A 870 -19.41 34.77 1.13
C LYS A 870 -18.96 34.08 2.42
N PHE A 871 -18.80 34.80 3.53
CA PHE A 871 -18.41 34.21 4.80
C PHE A 871 -19.40 33.14 5.26
N TRP A 872 -20.70 33.46 5.26
CA TRP A 872 -21.74 32.50 5.65
C TRP A 872 -21.86 31.34 4.67
N PHE A 873 -21.68 31.57 3.36
CA PHE A 873 -21.66 30.52 2.36
C PHE A 873 -20.56 29.48 2.65
N VAL A 874 -19.34 29.93 2.97
CA VAL A 874 -18.21 29.04 3.31
C VAL A 874 -18.47 28.24 4.58
N VAL A 875 -19.02 28.88 5.63
CA VAL A 875 -19.32 28.19 6.89
C VAL A 875 -20.41 27.14 6.68
N ILE A 876 -21.50 27.51 6.00
CA ILE A 876 -22.64 26.60 5.77
C ILE A 876 -22.26 25.45 4.83
N SER A 877 -21.48 25.72 3.78
CA SER A 877 -21.05 24.69 2.81
C SER A 877 -20.14 23.64 3.42
N GLN A 878 -19.35 23.99 4.43
CA GLN A 878 -18.44 23.07 5.12
C GLN A 878 -19.08 22.35 6.31
N ILE A 879 -20.12 22.94 6.95
CA ILE A 879 -20.85 22.27 8.04
C ILE A 879 -21.87 21.26 7.49
N ASN A 880 -22.63 21.63 6.46
CA ASN A 880 -23.71 20.81 5.89
C ASN A 880 -23.30 20.21 4.53
N LEU A 881 -22.94 18.93 4.55
CA LEU A 881 -22.61 18.15 3.35
C LEU A 881 -23.80 17.82 2.44
N SER A 882 -25.02 18.09 2.90
CA SER A 882 -26.28 17.80 2.19
C SER A 882 -26.69 18.86 1.15
N ILE A 883 -25.87 19.88 0.91
CA ILE A 883 -26.18 20.93 -0.08
C ILE A 883 -25.95 20.39 -1.50
N ASN A 884 -26.90 20.66 -2.39
CA ASN A 884 -26.80 20.26 -3.80
C ASN A 884 -25.47 20.71 -4.44
N ARG A 885 -24.77 19.76 -5.07
CA ARG A 885 -23.48 19.96 -5.77
C ARG A 885 -23.51 21.13 -6.76
N SER A 886 -24.60 21.31 -7.49
CA SER A 886 -24.75 22.43 -8.45
C SER A 886 -24.79 23.79 -7.76
N ILE A 887 -25.42 23.89 -6.59
CA ILE A 887 -25.49 25.14 -5.81
C ILE A 887 -24.10 25.48 -5.28
N LEU A 888 -23.38 24.49 -4.77
CA LEU A 888 -21.98 24.64 -4.33
C LEU A 888 -21.10 25.12 -5.48
N HIS A 889 -21.19 24.45 -6.64
CA HIS A 889 -20.41 24.80 -7.83
C HIS A 889 -20.65 26.25 -8.29
N ILE A 890 -21.93 26.64 -8.41
CA ILE A 890 -22.32 28.00 -8.80
C ILE A 890 -21.81 29.03 -7.77
N GLY A 891 -21.95 28.74 -6.48
CA GLY A 891 -21.51 29.63 -5.41
C GLY A 891 -20.01 29.88 -5.44
N TYR A 892 -19.18 28.84 -5.58
CA TYR A 892 -17.73 28.98 -5.64
C TYR A 892 -17.22 29.67 -6.91
N ILE A 893 -17.91 29.50 -8.03
CA ILE A 893 -17.60 30.16 -9.29
C ILE A 893 -17.94 31.66 -9.23
N LEU A 894 -19.06 32.04 -8.61
CA LEU A 894 -19.62 33.39 -8.72
C LEU A 894 -19.24 34.33 -7.56
N LEU A 895 -19.15 33.84 -6.32
CA LEU A 895 -19.01 34.72 -5.15
C LEU A 895 -17.68 35.48 -5.10
N GLU A 896 -16.55 34.84 -5.43
CA GLU A 896 -15.25 35.51 -5.41
C GLU A 896 -15.11 36.57 -6.53
N PRO A 897 -15.36 36.26 -7.81
CA PRO A 897 -15.19 37.25 -8.88
C PRO A 897 -16.06 38.48 -8.68
N VAL A 898 -17.30 38.31 -8.20
CA VAL A 898 -18.22 39.42 -7.93
C VAL A 898 -17.73 40.29 -6.77
N LEU A 899 -17.19 39.68 -5.69
CA LEU A 899 -16.59 40.43 -4.59
C LEU A 899 -15.38 41.25 -5.06
N LYS A 900 -14.51 40.68 -5.91
CA LYS A 900 -13.36 41.39 -6.50
C LYS A 900 -13.80 42.52 -7.43
N LEU A 901 -14.83 42.30 -8.25
CA LEU A 901 -15.39 43.31 -9.14
C LEU A 901 -15.79 44.57 -8.36
N PHE A 902 -16.61 44.43 -7.31
CA PHE A 902 -17.05 45.59 -6.53
C PHE A 902 -15.90 46.29 -5.80
N LEU A 903 -14.89 45.55 -5.34
CA LEU A 903 -13.73 46.12 -4.68
C LEU A 903 -12.85 46.94 -5.64
N TYR A 904 -12.55 46.41 -6.83
CA TYR A 904 -11.80 47.14 -7.85
C TYR A 904 -12.57 48.34 -8.38
N MET A 905 -13.88 48.20 -8.56
CA MET A 905 -14.76 49.32 -8.91
C MET A 905 -14.62 50.47 -7.93
N ASN A 906 -14.61 50.19 -6.62
CA ASN A 906 -14.48 51.24 -5.60
C ASN A 906 -13.13 51.98 -5.71
N ASN A 907 -12.03 51.25 -5.93
CA ASN A 907 -10.69 51.85 -6.09
C ASN A 907 -10.60 52.75 -7.33
N TRP A 908 -11.14 52.31 -8.46
CA TRP A 908 -11.14 53.08 -9.70
C TRP A 908 -12.07 54.31 -9.63
N LEU A 909 -13.24 54.19 -8.99
CA LEU A 909 -14.12 55.32 -8.75
C LEU A 909 -13.45 56.38 -7.85
N ASN A 910 -12.69 55.96 -6.83
CA ASN A 910 -11.90 56.87 -6.01
C ASN A 910 -10.82 57.61 -6.83
N ALA A 911 -10.14 56.90 -7.74
CA ALA A 911 -9.19 57.53 -8.67
C ALA A 911 -9.88 58.54 -9.61
N CYS A 912 -11.05 58.22 -10.14
CA CYS A 912 -11.82 59.16 -10.96
C CYS A 912 -12.23 60.41 -10.17
N VAL A 913 -12.57 60.30 -8.89
CA VAL A 913 -12.84 61.44 -8.01
C VAL A 913 -11.62 62.37 -7.90
N ALA A 914 -10.41 61.81 -7.72
CA ALA A 914 -9.20 62.62 -7.61
C ALA A 914 -8.81 63.28 -8.94
N ILE A 915 -8.90 62.55 -10.06
CA ILE A 915 -8.63 63.09 -11.40
C ILE A 915 -9.60 64.23 -11.73
N GLU A 916 -10.90 64.03 -11.47
CA GLU A 916 -11.91 65.07 -11.71
C GLU A 916 -11.61 66.32 -10.88
N ARG A 917 -11.23 66.16 -9.60
CA ARG A 917 -10.81 67.28 -8.74
C ARG A 917 -9.58 68.00 -9.31
N ALA A 918 -8.57 67.28 -9.80
CA ALA A 918 -7.40 67.88 -10.44
C ALA A 918 -7.78 68.69 -11.70
N VAL A 919 -8.68 68.14 -12.54
CA VAL A 919 -9.17 68.82 -13.76
C VAL A 919 -9.98 70.08 -13.41
N THR A 920 -10.78 70.06 -12.34
CA THR A 920 -11.52 71.26 -11.89
C THR A 920 -10.59 72.39 -11.48
N VAL A 921 -9.46 72.08 -10.83
CA VAL A 921 -8.45 73.08 -10.43
C VAL A 921 -7.69 73.60 -11.65
N PHE A 922 -7.33 72.72 -12.58
CA PHE A 922 -6.58 73.08 -13.78
C PHE A 922 -7.37 73.99 -14.73
N LYS A 923 -8.63 73.64 -15.03
CA LYS A 923 -9.46 74.42 -15.97
C LYS A 923 -10.04 75.69 -15.35
N GLY A 924 -10.16 75.77 -14.02
CA GLY A 924 -10.64 76.95 -13.31
C GLY A 924 -11.96 77.48 -13.88
N ILE A 925 -11.92 78.68 -14.47
CA ILE A 925 -13.09 79.39 -15.04
C ILE A 925 -13.62 78.69 -16.31
N ASN A 926 -12.76 77.98 -17.06
CA ASN A 926 -13.13 77.27 -18.30
C ASN A 926 -13.70 75.86 -18.04
N PHE A 927 -14.10 75.55 -16.80
CA PHE A 927 -14.61 74.23 -16.45
C PHE A 927 -16.10 74.07 -16.82
N ASP A 928 -16.38 73.20 -17.79
CA ASP A 928 -17.75 72.85 -18.20
C ASP A 928 -18.35 71.72 -17.34
N ARG A 929 -19.39 72.07 -16.58
CA ARG A 929 -20.12 71.16 -15.70
C ARG A 929 -21.00 70.15 -16.45
N THR A 930 -21.46 70.46 -17.64
CA THR A 930 -22.34 69.57 -18.43
C THR A 930 -21.54 68.42 -19.05
N MET A 931 -20.39 68.75 -19.63
CA MET A 931 -19.41 67.77 -20.13
C MET A 931 -18.91 66.85 -19.00
N SER A 932 -18.57 67.41 -17.83
CA SER A 932 -18.17 66.63 -16.63
C SER A 932 -19.21 65.57 -16.22
N LYS A 933 -20.51 65.92 -16.23
CA LYS A 933 -21.59 64.95 -15.93
C LYS A 933 -21.71 63.84 -16.98
N SER A 934 -21.54 64.20 -18.26
CA SER A 934 -21.61 63.23 -19.36
C SER A 934 -20.46 62.21 -19.27
N VAL A 935 -19.23 62.70 -19.05
CA VAL A 935 -18.04 61.86 -18.84
C VAL A 935 -18.20 60.95 -17.63
N ALA A 936 -18.72 61.48 -16.51
CA ALA A 936 -18.94 60.67 -15.31
C ALA A 936 -19.92 59.50 -15.52
N ARG A 937 -21.01 59.71 -16.27
CA ARG A 937 -21.97 58.64 -16.60
C ARG A 937 -21.35 57.55 -17.49
N TRP A 938 -20.57 57.96 -18.49
CA TRP A 938 -19.85 57.02 -19.37
C TRP A 938 -18.80 56.21 -18.61
N MET A 939 -18.00 56.85 -17.76
CA MET A 939 -16.97 56.17 -16.98
C MET A 939 -17.54 55.15 -15.98
N ILE A 940 -18.69 55.45 -15.35
CA ILE A 940 -19.37 54.50 -14.45
C ILE A 940 -19.83 53.22 -15.18
N LEU A 941 -20.14 53.30 -16.48
CA LEU A 941 -20.50 52.14 -17.30
C LEU A 941 -19.27 51.41 -17.89
N LEU A 942 -18.20 52.14 -18.20
CA LEU A 942 -17.00 51.60 -18.86
C LEU A 942 -16.03 50.91 -17.89
N ILE A 943 -15.87 51.41 -16.66
CA ILE A 943 -14.96 50.81 -15.68
C ILE A 943 -15.37 49.36 -15.32
N PRO A 944 -16.66 49.02 -15.08
CA PRO A 944 -17.08 47.65 -14.81
C PRO A 944 -16.75 46.68 -15.95
N SER A 945 -16.95 47.07 -17.21
CA SER A 945 -16.71 46.18 -18.35
C SER A 945 -15.23 45.84 -18.52
N LEU A 946 -14.34 46.82 -18.33
CA LEU A 946 -12.89 46.59 -18.32
C LEU A 946 -12.46 45.64 -17.20
N ILE A 947 -13.01 45.83 -15.99
CA ILE A 947 -12.68 44.96 -14.84
C ILE A 947 -13.20 43.53 -15.08
N ILE A 948 -14.41 43.36 -15.59
CA ILE A 948 -14.96 42.03 -15.91
C ILE A 948 -14.05 41.29 -16.91
N GLY A 949 -13.57 41.98 -17.96
CA GLY A 949 -12.64 41.41 -18.94
C GLY A 949 -11.36 40.87 -18.31
N THR A 950 -10.85 41.51 -17.24
CA THR A 950 -9.64 41.05 -16.53
C THR A 950 -9.88 39.87 -15.58
N ILE A 951 -11.11 39.65 -15.08
CA ILE A 951 -11.39 38.65 -14.03
C ILE A 951 -12.03 37.36 -14.61
N ILE A 952 -12.67 37.43 -15.79
CA ILE A 952 -13.47 36.32 -16.33
C ILE A 952 -12.72 34.98 -16.45
N TYR A 953 -11.39 35.02 -16.67
CA TYR A 953 -10.58 33.81 -16.76
C TYR A 953 -10.52 33.01 -15.44
N GLU A 954 -10.67 33.67 -14.29
CA GLU A 954 -10.61 33.01 -12.97
C GLU A 954 -11.83 32.10 -12.74
N SER A 955 -12.98 32.49 -13.29
CA SER A 955 -14.25 31.74 -13.19
C SER A 955 -14.17 30.38 -13.86
N SER A 956 -13.45 30.27 -14.98
CA SER A 956 -13.39 29.04 -15.79
C SER A 956 -12.43 27.98 -15.23
N ARG A 957 -11.63 28.31 -14.21
CA ARG A 957 -10.56 27.43 -13.68
C ARG A 957 -10.80 26.95 -12.25
N ARG A 958 -11.99 27.22 -11.71
CA ARG A 958 -12.44 26.72 -10.40
C ARG A 958 -13.20 25.42 -10.62
N ASP A 959 -12.72 24.36 -9.98
CA ASP A 959 -13.35 23.04 -9.98
C ASP A 959 -13.71 22.63 -8.54
N LEU A 960 -14.66 21.71 -8.41
CA LEU A 960 -14.97 21.02 -7.16
C LEU A 960 -14.18 19.72 -7.06
N PHE A 961 -13.62 19.46 -5.89
CA PHE A 961 -12.98 18.20 -5.53
C PHE A 961 -13.65 17.62 -4.29
N ASP A 962 -14.12 16.38 -4.41
CA ASP A 962 -14.73 15.64 -3.30
C ASP A 962 -13.63 14.80 -2.63
N ASN A 963 -13.34 15.08 -1.36
CA ASN A 963 -12.52 14.20 -0.54
C ASN A 963 -13.45 13.22 0.19
N HIS A 964 -13.48 11.98 -0.29
CA HIS A 964 -14.34 10.92 0.25
C HIS A 964 -13.92 10.48 1.66
N GLU A 965 -12.63 10.54 1.99
CA GLU A 965 -12.11 10.11 3.29
C GLU A 965 -12.43 11.12 4.40
N GLU A 966 -12.31 12.41 4.11
CA GLU A 966 -12.62 13.47 5.08
C GLU A 966 -14.09 13.89 5.07
N GLN A 967 -14.90 13.32 4.16
CA GLN A 967 -16.27 13.75 3.86
C GLN A 967 -16.34 15.27 3.65
N ARG A 968 -15.53 15.82 2.74
CA ARG A 968 -15.47 17.27 2.49
C ARG A 968 -15.46 17.58 1.00
N VAL A 969 -16.07 18.71 0.65
CA VAL A 969 -16.06 19.23 -0.72
C VAL A 969 -15.21 20.50 -0.76
N TRP A 970 -14.16 20.47 -1.58
CA TRP A 970 -13.23 21.58 -1.75
C TRP A 970 -13.45 22.28 -3.08
N CYS A 971 -13.35 23.61 -3.09
CA CYS A 971 -13.16 24.36 -4.33
C CYS A 971 -11.67 24.58 -4.56
N VAL A 972 -11.14 24.05 -5.66
CA VAL A 972 -9.73 24.15 -6.02
C VAL A 972 -9.59 24.90 -7.35
N THR A 973 -8.56 25.74 -7.44
CA THR A 973 -8.22 26.44 -8.68
C THR A 973 -7.09 25.70 -9.41
N ARG A 974 -7.31 25.30 -10.66
CA ARG A 974 -6.27 24.68 -11.49
C ARG A 974 -5.50 25.75 -12.25
N HIS A 975 -4.23 25.96 -11.93
CA HIS A 975 -3.39 26.96 -12.59
C HIS A 975 -2.14 26.33 -13.21
N SER A 976 -1.82 26.76 -14.44
CA SER A 976 -0.48 26.63 -14.99
C SER A 976 0.37 27.81 -14.52
N GLU A 977 1.69 27.64 -14.52
CA GLU A 977 2.65 28.63 -14.02
C GLU A 977 2.52 30.00 -14.73
N SER A 978 2.21 30.01 -16.02
CA SER A 978 1.95 31.24 -16.78
C SER A 978 0.72 32.02 -16.28
N VAL A 979 -0.34 31.32 -15.87
CA VAL A 979 -1.57 31.97 -15.38
C VAL A 979 -1.38 32.54 -13.98
N LYS A 980 -0.48 31.96 -13.18
CA LYS A 980 -0.08 32.50 -11.88
C LYS A 980 0.56 33.89 -12.05
N ASN A 981 1.51 34.02 -12.98
CA ASN A 981 2.19 35.30 -13.25
C ASN A 981 1.21 36.36 -13.78
N PHE A 982 0.27 35.96 -14.64
CA PHE A 982 -0.78 36.84 -15.14
C PHE A 982 -1.70 37.36 -14.02
N ASN A 983 -2.10 36.51 -13.07
CA ASN A 983 -2.92 36.91 -11.93
C ASN A 983 -2.21 37.94 -11.03
N ILE A 984 -0.91 37.75 -10.78
CA ILE A 984 -0.09 38.69 -10.01
C ILE A 984 -0.05 40.04 -10.72
N ALA A 985 0.20 40.05 -12.03
CA ALA A 985 0.25 41.28 -12.83
C ALA A 985 -1.08 42.05 -12.79
N ILE A 986 -2.23 41.35 -12.90
CA ILE A 986 -3.56 41.96 -12.79
C ILE A 986 -3.78 42.54 -11.38
N LEU A 987 -3.44 41.79 -10.34
CA LEU A 987 -3.58 42.26 -8.96
C LEU A 987 -2.76 43.52 -8.70
N LEU A 988 -1.51 43.54 -9.17
CA LEU A 988 -0.64 44.72 -9.11
C LEU A 988 -1.24 45.91 -9.86
N PHE A 989 -1.78 45.67 -11.06
CA PHE A 989 -2.38 46.71 -11.89
C PHE A 989 -3.58 47.38 -11.23
N HIS A 990 -4.55 46.61 -10.71
CA HIS A 990 -5.76 47.17 -10.07
C HIS A 990 -5.48 47.78 -8.69
N PHE A 991 -4.35 47.47 -8.05
CA PHE A 991 -3.95 48.06 -6.78
C PHE A 991 -3.12 49.35 -6.96
N PHE A 992 -2.01 49.28 -7.69
CA PHE A 992 -1.07 50.40 -7.83
C PHE A 992 -1.58 51.51 -8.76
N THR A 993 -2.28 51.19 -9.84
CA THR A 993 -2.68 52.20 -10.83
C THR A 993 -3.66 53.23 -10.24
N PRO A 994 -4.75 52.83 -9.56
CA PRO A 994 -5.67 53.80 -8.95
C PRO A 994 -5.00 54.60 -7.83
N PHE A 995 -4.11 53.97 -7.06
CA PHE A 995 -3.38 54.65 -6.00
C PHE A 995 -2.44 55.73 -6.55
N SER A 996 -1.61 55.39 -7.54
CA SER A 996 -0.70 56.33 -8.18
C SER A 996 -1.47 57.52 -8.79
N ALA A 997 -2.61 57.25 -9.44
CA ALA A 997 -3.48 58.29 -9.98
C ALA A 997 -4.01 59.24 -8.88
N ASN A 998 -4.44 58.69 -7.73
CA ASN A 998 -4.91 59.47 -6.58
C ASN A 998 -3.79 60.34 -5.98
N LEU A 999 -2.60 59.77 -5.76
CA LEU A 999 -1.46 60.47 -5.17
C LEU A 999 -0.96 61.59 -6.09
N LEU A 1000 -0.77 61.30 -7.38
CA LEU A 1000 -0.33 62.29 -8.37
C LEU A 1000 -1.35 63.42 -8.51
N SER A 1001 -2.66 63.11 -8.49
CA SER A 1001 -3.71 64.13 -8.55
C SER A 1001 -3.70 65.04 -7.31
N ALA A 1002 -3.51 64.48 -6.10
CA ALA A 1002 -3.44 65.26 -4.87
C ALA A 1002 -2.21 66.18 -4.83
N VAL A 1003 -1.04 65.66 -5.24
CA VAL A 1003 0.20 66.44 -5.37
C VAL A 1003 0.02 67.56 -6.40
N PHE A 1004 -0.55 67.23 -7.56
CA PHE A 1004 -0.83 68.21 -8.61
C PHE A 1004 -1.74 69.34 -8.13
N ILE A 1005 -2.80 69.05 -7.38
CA ILE A 1005 -3.70 70.07 -6.82
C ILE A 1005 -2.92 71.06 -5.94
N ILE A 1006 -2.03 70.58 -5.07
CA ILE A 1006 -1.25 71.44 -4.17
C ILE A 1006 -0.32 72.37 -4.97
N PHE A 1007 0.39 71.83 -5.95
CA PHE A 1007 1.29 72.62 -6.79
C PHE A 1007 0.54 73.61 -7.70
N ALA A 1008 -0.57 73.18 -8.32
CA ALA A 1008 -1.36 74.02 -9.22
C ALA A 1008 -1.99 75.20 -8.48
N VAL A 1009 -2.55 74.98 -7.29
CA VAL A 1009 -3.13 76.05 -6.45
C VAL A 1009 -2.04 76.99 -5.94
N ALA A 1010 -0.90 76.48 -5.50
CA ALA A 1010 0.22 77.32 -5.07
C ALA A 1010 0.76 78.18 -6.22
N HIS A 1011 0.82 77.64 -7.44
CA HIS A 1011 1.28 78.39 -8.62
C HIS A 1011 0.27 79.46 -9.06
N GLN A 1012 -1.03 79.16 -9.07
CA GLN A 1012 -2.08 80.15 -9.35
C GLN A 1012 -2.09 81.29 -8.30
N GLN A 1013 -1.90 80.98 -7.01
CA GLN A 1013 -1.84 82.00 -5.97
C GLN A 1013 -0.58 82.88 -6.05
N ALA A 1014 0.58 82.29 -6.40
CA ALA A 1014 1.81 83.05 -6.63
C ALA A 1014 1.70 83.99 -7.84
N GLY A 1015 0.90 83.65 -8.85
CA GLY A 1015 0.60 84.53 -9.98
C GLY A 1015 -0.35 85.68 -9.67
N ILE A 1016 -1.21 85.56 -8.64
CA ILE A 1016 -2.22 86.57 -8.25
C ILE A 1016 -1.73 87.48 -7.12
N ARG A 1017 -0.87 86.99 -6.20
CA ARG A 1017 -0.31 87.77 -5.08
C ARG A 1017 1.22 87.80 -5.14
N THR A 1018 1.78 88.87 -5.71
CA THR A 1018 3.23 89.07 -5.93
C THR A 1018 4.05 89.44 -4.68
N GLN A 1019 3.43 89.58 -3.50
CA GLN A 1019 4.10 90.07 -2.28
C GLN A 1019 4.82 88.99 -1.45
N HIS A 1020 4.71 87.69 -1.74
CA HIS A 1020 5.27 86.62 -0.91
C HIS A 1020 6.04 85.57 -1.74
N ASN A 1021 7.08 84.96 -1.14
CA ASN A 1021 7.87 83.90 -1.79
C ASN A 1021 7.04 82.64 -2.06
N TYR A 1022 7.25 82.03 -3.23
CA TYR A 1022 6.58 80.80 -3.68
C TYR A 1022 6.64 79.66 -2.64
N THR A 1023 7.75 79.51 -1.92
CA THR A 1023 7.93 78.52 -0.85
C THR A 1023 7.00 78.73 0.35
N ARG A 1024 6.62 79.98 0.67
CA ARG A 1024 5.68 80.30 1.74
C ARG A 1024 4.24 79.98 1.31
N HIS A 1025 3.87 80.28 0.06
CA HIS A 1025 2.59 79.89 -0.52
C HIS A 1025 2.41 78.37 -0.60
N LEU A 1026 3.45 77.63 -1.01
CA LEU A 1026 3.44 76.17 -0.98
C LEU A 1026 3.21 75.61 0.44
N ARG A 1027 3.86 76.19 1.46
CA ARG A 1027 3.72 75.73 2.87
C ARG A 1027 2.32 75.97 3.40
N GLU A 1028 1.73 77.14 3.15
CA GLU A 1028 0.35 77.44 3.57
C GLU A 1028 -0.69 76.55 2.87
N GLN A 1029 -0.53 76.32 1.56
CA GLN A 1029 -1.41 75.45 0.79
C GLN A 1029 -1.25 73.97 1.19
N PHE A 1030 -0.05 73.53 1.54
CA PHE A 1030 0.18 72.20 2.10
C PHE A 1030 -0.56 72.03 3.44
N TYR A 1031 -0.56 73.03 4.32
CA TYR A 1031 -1.32 72.97 5.58
C TYR A 1031 -2.84 72.93 5.39
N GLN A 1032 -3.38 73.67 4.41
CA GLN A 1032 -4.82 73.69 4.10
C GLN A 1032 -5.28 72.37 3.46
N HIS A 1033 -4.48 71.81 2.55
CA HIS A 1033 -4.83 70.63 1.77
C HIS A 1033 -4.24 69.31 2.29
N LYS A 1034 -3.55 69.29 3.44
CA LYS A 1034 -2.92 68.09 4.03
C LYS A 1034 -3.87 66.89 4.15
N HIS A 1035 -5.15 67.13 4.38
CA HIS A 1035 -6.17 66.09 4.54
C HIS A 1035 -6.36 65.26 3.26
N LEU A 1036 -6.13 65.82 2.07
CA LEU A 1036 -6.22 65.12 0.78
C LEU A 1036 -5.10 64.08 0.59
N ILE A 1037 -3.92 64.33 1.17
CA ILE A 1037 -2.80 63.37 1.16
C ILE A 1037 -2.98 62.34 2.27
N ILE A 1038 -3.29 62.79 3.50
CA ILE A 1038 -3.45 61.91 4.66
C ILE A 1038 -4.56 60.86 4.41
N SER A 1039 -5.69 61.25 3.82
CA SER A 1039 -6.77 60.30 3.53
C SER A 1039 -6.35 59.17 2.59
N GLN A 1040 -5.52 59.48 1.58
CA GLN A 1040 -5.05 58.50 0.61
C GLN A 1040 -4.00 57.56 1.20
N ILE A 1041 -3.10 58.10 2.04
CA ILE A 1041 -2.13 57.29 2.80
C ILE A 1041 -2.86 56.31 3.73
N VAL A 1042 -3.89 56.75 4.44
CA VAL A 1042 -4.70 55.89 5.32
C VAL A 1042 -5.38 54.76 4.54
N VAL A 1043 -5.96 55.05 3.36
CA VAL A 1043 -6.58 54.03 2.49
C VAL A 1043 -5.55 53.00 2.01
N VAL A 1044 -4.32 53.41 1.70
CA VAL A 1044 -3.24 52.47 1.34
C VAL A 1044 -2.80 51.64 2.52
N ILE A 1045 -2.55 52.24 3.68
CA ILE A 1045 -2.14 51.49 4.88
C ILE A 1045 -3.17 50.42 5.23
N LEU A 1046 -4.47 50.73 5.11
CA LEU A 1046 -5.55 49.77 5.38
C LEU A 1046 -5.67 48.67 4.32
N SER A 1047 -5.27 48.93 3.07
CA SER A 1047 -5.34 47.94 1.98
C SER A 1047 -4.04 47.13 1.78
N LEU A 1048 -2.93 47.60 2.35
CA LEU A 1048 -1.62 46.97 2.32
C LEU A 1048 -1.59 45.53 2.88
N PRO A 1049 -2.30 45.19 3.98
CA PRO A 1049 -2.27 43.83 4.54
C PRO A 1049 -2.70 42.77 3.54
N ARG A 1050 -3.75 43.03 2.74
CA ARG A 1050 -4.21 42.11 1.69
C ARG A 1050 -3.20 41.98 0.55
N PHE A 1051 -2.51 43.06 0.21
CA PHE A 1051 -1.45 43.02 -0.79
C PHE A 1051 -0.27 42.17 -0.29
N ILE A 1052 0.17 42.38 0.95
CA ILE A 1052 1.26 41.62 1.56
C ILE A 1052 0.89 40.13 1.64
N THR A 1053 -0.30 39.79 2.16
CA THR A 1053 -0.74 38.39 2.24
C THR A 1053 -0.92 37.75 0.87
N SER A 1054 -1.29 38.53 -0.15
CA SER A 1054 -1.39 38.02 -1.52
C SER A 1054 -0.04 37.80 -2.21
N LEU A 1055 1.04 38.41 -1.73
CA LEU A 1055 2.41 38.26 -2.26
C LEU A 1055 3.24 37.23 -1.48
N PHE A 1056 2.77 36.79 -0.31
CA PHE A 1056 3.45 35.76 0.45
C PHE A 1056 3.54 34.47 -0.38
N THR A 1057 4.77 34.02 -0.62
CA THR A 1057 5.09 32.86 -1.46
C THR A 1057 5.06 31.55 -0.68
N GLY A 1058 5.07 31.59 0.65
CA GLY A 1058 4.90 30.42 1.51
C GLY A 1058 3.44 29.97 1.57
N CYS A 1059 3.18 28.66 1.64
CA CYS A 1059 1.80 28.20 1.82
C CYS A 1059 1.36 28.22 3.27
N VAL A 1060 0.05 28.38 3.43
CA VAL A 1060 -0.63 28.38 4.73
C VAL A 1060 -1.08 26.96 5.04
N LYS A 1061 -0.13 26.02 5.19
CA LYS A 1061 -0.41 24.74 5.83
C LYS A 1061 -0.02 24.93 7.30
N GLU A 1062 -1.05 25.12 8.13
CA GLU A 1062 -0.92 25.03 9.59
C GLU A 1062 -0.01 26.06 10.30
N SER A 1063 -0.15 27.34 9.97
CA SER A 1063 0.53 28.35 10.78
C SER A 1063 -0.24 28.62 12.07
N HIS A 1064 0.42 28.54 13.23
CA HIS A 1064 0.00 29.12 14.51
C HIS A 1064 -0.53 30.58 14.39
N ASN A 1065 -0.24 31.26 13.28
CA ASN A 1065 -0.61 32.64 12.98
C ASN A 1065 -1.81 32.80 12.03
N SER A 1066 -2.70 31.80 11.86
CA SER A 1066 -3.93 31.91 11.04
C SER A 1066 -4.78 33.14 11.36
N TRP A 1067 -4.74 33.60 12.61
CA TRP A 1067 -5.34 34.86 13.06
C TRP A 1067 -4.87 36.07 12.28
N LEU A 1068 -3.57 36.19 12.03
CA LEU A 1068 -2.96 37.34 11.35
C LEU A 1068 -3.48 37.46 9.91
N TYR A 1069 -3.61 36.33 9.20
CA TYR A 1069 -4.14 36.31 7.84
C TYR A 1069 -5.61 36.72 7.78
N ILE A 1070 -6.43 36.24 8.71
CA ILE A 1070 -7.86 36.58 8.78
C ILE A 1070 -8.05 38.06 9.15
N PHE A 1071 -7.32 38.55 10.16
CA PHE A 1071 -7.37 39.97 10.52
C PHE A 1071 -6.89 40.87 9.37
N GLY A 1072 -5.77 40.54 8.73
CA GLY A 1072 -5.26 41.27 7.59
C GLY A 1072 -6.23 41.28 6.40
N TYR A 1073 -6.90 40.16 6.14
CA TYR A 1073 -7.95 40.07 5.12
C TYR A 1073 -9.14 40.98 5.45
N LEU A 1074 -9.67 40.95 6.67
CA LEU A 1074 -10.83 41.76 7.07
C LEU A 1074 -10.51 43.26 7.15
N ILE A 1075 -9.32 43.63 7.61
CA ILE A 1075 -8.83 45.03 7.62
C ILE A 1075 -8.83 45.63 6.21
N SER A 1076 -8.52 44.82 5.19
CA SER A 1076 -8.48 45.29 3.80
C SER A 1076 -9.81 45.78 3.23
N PHE A 1077 -10.94 45.43 3.87
CA PHE A 1077 -12.27 45.90 3.48
C PHE A 1077 -12.71 47.16 4.24
N VAL A 1078 -11.95 47.61 5.25
CA VAL A 1078 -12.23 48.84 6.02
C VAL A 1078 -12.33 50.09 5.14
N PRO A 1079 -11.51 50.29 4.09
CA PRO A 1079 -11.65 51.45 3.20
C PRO A 1079 -13.06 51.61 2.60
N SER A 1080 -13.72 50.52 2.24
CA SER A 1080 -15.11 50.55 1.74
C SER A 1080 -16.12 50.91 2.84
N ALA A 1081 -15.80 50.64 4.11
CA ALA A 1081 -16.65 50.95 5.26
C ALA A 1081 -16.50 52.39 5.80
N ILE A 1082 -15.53 53.18 5.30
CA ILE A 1082 -15.24 54.54 5.81
C ILE A 1082 -15.38 55.66 4.76
N VAL A 1083 -16.02 55.39 3.62
CA VAL A 1083 -16.22 56.37 2.52
C VAL A 1083 -16.82 57.70 3.00
N PHE A 1084 -17.79 57.68 3.93
CA PHE A 1084 -18.37 58.91 4.51
C PHE A 1084 -17.33 59.74 5.27
N ILE A 1085 -16.49 59.07 6.06
CA ILE A 1085 -15.44 59.69 6.86
C ILE A 1085 -14.37 60.31 5.95
N VAL A 1086 -14.03 59.63 4.86
CA VAL A 1086 -13.00 60.08 3.93
C VAL A 1086 -13.46 61.24 3.05
N PHE A 1087 -14.69 61.20 2.51
CA PHE A 1087 -15.11 62.17 1.48
C PHE A 1087 -16.14 63.21 1.95
N VAL A 1088 -17.02 62.88 2.90
CA VAL A 1088 -18.11 63.78 3.33
C VAL A 1088 -17.69 64.67 4.48
N LEU A 1089 -17.06 64.10 5.51
CA LEU A 1089 -16.66 64.81 6.73
C LEU A 1089 -15.65 65.96 6.50
N PRO A 1090 -14.60 65.80 5.66
CA PRO A 1090 -13.61 66.86 5.40
C PRO A 1090 -14.13 67.98 4.49
N SER A 1091 -15.18 67.73 3.70
CA SER A 1091 -15.71 68.70 2.74
C SER A 1091 -16.78 69.59 3.38
N GLU A 1092 -16.52 70.91 3.45
CA GLU A 1092 -17.50 71.86 3.95
C GLU A 1092 -18.82 71.82 3.16
N LEU A 1093 -18.74 71.64 1.85
CA LEU A 1093 -19.90 71.59 0.96
C LEU A 1093 -20.79 70.39 1.30
N TYR A 1094 -20.21 69.19 1.36
CA TYR A 1094 -20.97 67.97 1.64
C TYR A 1094 -21.45 67.92 3.10
N ARG A 1095 -20.68 68.43 4.06
CA ARG A 1095 -21.10 68.52 5.47
C ARG A 1095 -22.31 69.44 5.67
N ARG A 1096 -22.37 70.58 4.96
CA ARG A 1096 -23.54 71.48 5.00
C ARG A 1096 -24.77 70.82 4.39
N GLN A 1097 -24.60 70.12 3.27
CA GLN A 1097 -25.69 69.37 2.62
C GLN A 1097 -26.23 68.25 3.52
N PHE A 1098 -25.35 67.46 4.14
CA PHE A 1098 -25.75 66.43 5.10
C PHE A 1098 -26.63 66.98 6.23
N LYS A 1099 -26.21 68.08 6.86
CA LYS A 1099 -26.98 68.74 7.93
C LYS A 1099 -28.35 69.24 7.44
N ARG A 1100 -28.44 69.73 6.20
CA ARG A 1100 -29.71 70.16 5.59
C ARG A 1100 -30.63 68.96 5.30
N SER A 1101 -30.10 67.90 4.70
CA SER A 1101 -30.86 66.67 4.43
C SER A 1101 -31.42 66.05 5.71
N ILE A 1102 -30.62 65.98 6.79
CA ILE A 1102 -31.08 65.48 8.09
C ILE A 1102 -32.19 66.36 8.68
N LYS A 1103 -32.03 67.69 8.67
CA LYS A 1103 -33.08 68.59 9.15
C LYS A 1103 -34.38 68.43 8.36
N SER A 1104 -34.31 68.22 7.04
CA SER A 1104 -35.49 67.98 6.20
C SER A 1104 -36.16 66.62 6.47
N LEU A 1105 -35.37 65.60 6.80
CA LEU A 1105 -35.87 64.28 7.20
C LEU A 1105 -36.53 64.33 8.59
N GLN A 1106 -35.93 65.03 9.55
CA GLN A 1106 -36.53 65.28 10.88
C GLN A 1106 -37.84 66.07 10.79
N GLN A 1107 -37.91 67.06 9.91
CA GLN A 1107 -39.16 67.82 9.66
C GLN A 1107 -40.23 67.00 8.94
N ARG A 1108 -39.85 65.99 8.15
CA ARG A 1108 -40.79 65.04 7.54
C ARG A 1108 -41.26 63.97 8.52
N SER A 1109 -40.39 63.46 9.41
CA SER A 1109 -40.77 62.48 10.43
C SER A 1109 -41.57 63.09 11.58
N SER A 1110 -41.53 64.42 11.78
CA SER A 1110 -42.41 65.13 12.72
C SER A 1110 -43.76 65.51 12.11
N ARG A 1111 -43.99 65.22 10.82
CA ARG A 1111 -45.25 65.45 10.10
C ARG A 1111 -45.99 64.15 9.72
N LEU A 1112 -45.33 63.01 9.91
CA LEU A 1112 -45.89 61.66 9.92
C LEU A 1112 -46.16 61.28 11.38
#